data_AF-A0A850PI13-F1
#
_entry.id   AF-A0A850PI13-F1
#
_cell.length_a   1.000
_cell.length_b   1.000
_cell.length_c   1.000
_cell.angle_alpha   90.00
_cell.angle_beta   90.00
_cell.angle_gamma   90.00
#
_symmetry.space_group_name_H-M   'P 1'
#
loop_
_entity.id
_entity.type
_entity.pdbx_description
1 polymer ?
#
loop_
_entity_poly.entity_id
_entity_poly.type
_entity_poly.pdbx_seq_one_letter_code
_entity_poly.pdbx_strand_id
1 'polypeptide(L)'
;MWMNSAQVIGRVGSLAVALGVGAAVFTGSGVAWATDDADGGGSAPSAAATEPSGDPAESDGKRADAQDPDETDETETEAEAEAEAEAEEVETEESEEAGSDVDVEDEPDLEPSTGGDDIETGEAVEVSGDVSDADTTSEPPVEHEGNRPADADPATVVKRAVARESDTVADTTGAVEADARRQDPPQPAEPATDSEDSALLEQHSVAPAMVTTTVAPPKVPSWRLWPTAYDVRTVVTYVADLAGSFIKALLQPFAAKPSAPSANPTEWALLAWIRREFFNQRPTPVENPLPYMQSLTLDGDVVVTGAVGFEDRDGDPLTYTVVGRPLNGGTVQVDQHGDFVYRPMNAMAAVGGTDSFTVVVSDERAGLQVGGLLGLLKFVPILGPLLYPSGGHRVAHTVTVTVDPVDGVDLSLPADFRWGVAHSGFQAEGGPGSPVDPNSDWYRWVHDPLNQLLGLVNGVPEDGPGAYVSYESDADLARDELGVNTFRMGIEWSRIFPNSTAAIDISDEGGGVSLADLQALDALANLDEVGHYRAVFDALRLRGLDPMVTVNHFTLPVWVHDPIVARPLIQLGLPAPAAGWLSSSTPGEFEKYAAYVAWKFGDQVDNWVTVNEPFSPVLTEFLAIPWVVPNWPPGVIRPDLASTFLVNQAIGHVAAYDAIHAWDTEVANAGGPAAFVGFALNMLPARPANPVSLLDVQAADAWNQYYNQWFPNAVIDGWVDVDFDGIKTANEVFADFVGKVDFLGVQYYGSQPMIGFGVAPVPGFPFLRGFPIRCQPSPTCSDFNQPTDPGGFREVLELAASYGKPLWITENGIADADDSKRPSYIVNHIAVVQDLTSRSATNGIDIRGYTYWSFVDNLEWSEGYDLKFGLYGSDPNTPELERTPKPDSIAALSGITSANGLPLWLLGQYVPNAVTS
;
A
#
# COMPACT_ATOMS: atom_id res chain seq x y z
N MET A 1 44.73 -60.42 -33.04
CA MET A 1 44.78 -59.25 -32.14
C MET A 1 44.49 -58.02 -33.00
N TRP A 2 43.85 -56.98 -32.46
CA TRP A 2 43.25 -55.85 -33.22
C TRP A 2 42.04 -56.23 -34.10
N MET A 3 40.85 -56.23 -33.50
CA MET A 3 39.53 -55.89 -34.08
C MET A 3 38.46 -56.17 -33.00
N ASN A 4 38.01 -55.12 -32.29
CA ASN A 4 36.79 -55.14 -31.46
C ASN A 4 36.41 -53.74 -30.90
N SER A 5 37.37 -52.82 -30.73
CA SER A 5 37.13 -51.52 -30.06
C SER A 5 36.16 -50.58 -30.81
N ALA A 6 36.08 -50.68 -32.15
CA ALA A 6 35.32 -49.74 -32.98
C ALA A 6 33.79 -49.83 -32.78
N GLN A 7 33.24 -51.03 -32.53
CA GLN A 7 31.78 -51.21 -32.38
C GLN A 7 31.24 -50.68 -31.04
N VAL A 8 32.11 -50.42 -30.05
CA VAL A 8 31.72 -49.79 -28.78
C VAL A 8 31.59 -48.27 -28.96
N ILE A 9 32.61 -47.64 -29.59
CA ILE A 9 32.66 -46.18 -29.77
C ILE A 9 31.48 -45.68 -30.61
N GLY A 10 31.16 -46.36 -31.73
CA GLY A 10 30.02 -45.98 -32.57
C GLY A 10 28.64 -46.08 -31.89
N ARG A 11 28.51 -46.90 -30.83
CA ARG A 11 27.26 -47.05 -30.05
C ARG A 11 27.16 -46.06 -28.89
N VAL A 12 28.29 -45.65 -28.30
CA VAL A 12 28.31 -44.55 -27.32
C VAL A 12 28.10 -43.20 -28.03
N GLY A 13 28.73 -42.98 -29.18
CA GLY A 13 28.58 -41.74 -29.95
C GLY A 13 27.15 -41.50 -30.46
N SER A 14 26.50 -42.53 -31.01
CA SER A 14 25.10 -42.41 -31.46
C SER A 14 24.11 -42.21 -30.30
N LEU A 15 24.38 -42.80 -29.13
CA LEU A 15 23.60 -42.53 -27.91
C LEU A 15 23.84 -41.11 -27.38
N ALA A 16 25.08 -40.61 -27.38
CA ALA A 16 25.40 -39.25 -26.95
C ALA A 16 24.80 -38.17 -27.86
N VAL A 17 24.73 -38.42 -29.17
CA VAL A 17 24.03 -37.55 -30.14
C VAL A 17 22.51 -37.60 -29.93
N ALA A 18 21.93 -38.78 -29.70
CA ALA A 18 20.50 -38.93 -29.40
C ALA A 18 20.08 -38.32 -28.03
N LEU A 19 21.04 -38.11 -27.12
CA LEU A 19 20.85 -37.46 -25.82
C LEU A 19 21.36 -36.00 -25.77
N GLY A 20 21.83 -35.44 -26.90
CA GLY A 20 22.22 -34.02 -26.99
C GLY A 20 23.54 -33.62 -26.31
N VAL A 21 24.39 -34.57 -25.89
CA VAL A 21 25.61 -34.31 -25.08
C VAL A 21 26.88 -34.17 -25.94
N GLY A 22 26.76 -34.04 -27.26
CA GLY A 22 27.88 -34.09 -28.21
C GLY A 22 28.16 -32.79 -28.96
N ALA A 23 29.18 -32.04 -28.53
CA ALA A 23 29.77 -30.96 -29.33
C ALA A 23 30.74 -31.53 -30.40
N ALA A 24 30.69 -30.99 -31.61
CA ALA A 24 31.50 -31.48 -32.74
C ALA A 24 32.92 -30.88 -32.73
N VAL A 25 33.87 -31.52 -32.05
CA VAL A 25 35.29 -31.16 -32.12
C VAL A 25 35.89 -31.66 -33.43
N PHE A 26 36.16 -30.74 -34.36
CA PHE A 26 36.93 -31.04 -35.57
C PHE A 26 38.42 -31.22 -35.25
N THR A 27 38.90 -32.48 -35.22
CA THR A 27 40.32 -32.78 -35.42
C THR A 27 40.55 -33.22 -36.86
N GLY A 28 41.39 -32.49 -37.59
CA GLY A 28 41.50 -32.63 -39.04
C GLY A 28 42.33 -33.83 -39.49
N SER A 29 41.70 -34.95 -39.87
CA SER A 29 42.17 -35.80 -40.98
C SER A 29 41.18 -36.91 -41.38
N GLY A 30 40.78 -36.93 -42.66
CA GLY A 30 40.17 -38.10 -43.32
C GLY A 30 38.67 -38.31 -43.12
N VAL A 31 37.86 -37.83 -44.08
CA VAL A 31 36.47 -38.29 -44.24
C VAL A 31 36.46 -39.64 -44.99
N ALA A 32 35.74 -40.62 -44.46
CA ALA A 32 35.40 -41.85 -45.17
C ALA A 32 33.96 -42.26 -44.85
N TRP A 33 33.05 -42.11 -45.83
CA TRP A 33 31.69 -42.63 -45.73
C TRP A 33 31.68 -44.14 -45.97
N ALA A 34 30.84 -44.85 -45.22
CA ALA A 34 30.41 -46.20 -45.56
C ALA A 34 28.92 -46.15 -45.94
N THR A 35 28.63 -46.14 -47.23
CA THR A 35 27.29 -46.35 -47.78
C THR A 35 27.17 -47.78 -48.26
N ASP A 36 26.25 -48.56 -47.69
CA ASP A 36 25.77 -49.79 -48.31
C ASP A 36 24.50 -49.46 -49.11
N ASP A 37 24.62 -49.38 -50.44
CA ASP A 37 23.50 -49.54 -51.37
C ASP A 37 24.05 -50.16 -52.67
N ALA A 38 23.28 -51.03 -53.32
CA ALA A 38 23.80 -52.01 -54.28
C ALA A 38 23.40 -51.75 -55.76
N ASP A 39 24.27 -52.22 -56.65
CA ASP A 39 24.09 -52.47 -58.10
C ASP A 39 23.64 -51.31 -59.03
N GLY A 40 24.51 -50.95 -59.99
CA GLY A 40 24.15 -50.06 -61.12
C GLY A 40 25.35 -49.46 -61.87
N GLY A 41 26.00 -50.21 -62.75
CA GLY A 41 27.22 -49.75 -63.45
C GLY A 41 26.99 -48.86 -64.69
N GLY A 42 27.85 -47.84 -64.90
CA GLY A 42 27.76 -46.92 -66.05
C GLY A 42 28.97 -45.98 -66.26
N SER A 43 29.98 -46.47 -66.99
CA SER A 43 31.11 -45.76 -67.65
C SER A 43 31.14 -44.21 -67.78
N ALA A 44 32.16 -43.56 -67.16
CA ALA A 44 33.27 -42.75 -67.72
C ALA A 44 33.05 -41.67 -68.84
N PRO A 45 34.01 -40.71 -69.08
CA PRO A 45 34.85 -39.89 -68.17
C PRO A 45 35.14 -38.42 -68.66
N SER A 46 35.97 -37.66 -67.90
CA SER A 46 37.03 -36.71 -68.39
C SER A 46 36.84 -35.16 -68.40
N ALA A 47 37.95 -34.47 -68.07
CA ALA A 47 38.39 -33.09 -68.40
C ALA A 47 37.75 -31.86 -67.70
N ALA A 48 38.38 -30.66 -67.63
CA ALA A 48 39.81 -30.26 -67.48
C ALA A 48 39.94 -28.72 -67.24
N ALA A 49 41.04 -28.28 -66.62
CA ALA A 49 41.36 -26.94 -66.10
C ALA A 49 41.46 -25.74 -67.08
N THR A 50 41.33 -24.50 -66.53
CA THR A 50 42.20 -23.33 -66.82
C THR A 50 42.08 -22.15 -65.83
N GLU A 51 43.19 -21.41 -65.64
CA GLU A 51 43.30 -20.01 -65.16
C GLU A 51 44.13 -19.20 -66.23
N PRO A 52 44.77 -18.02 -66.00
CA PRO A 52 44.66 -16.95 -64.98
C PRO A 52 44.72 -15.47 -65.53
N SER A 53 44.83 -14.48 -64.61
CA SER A 53 45.63 -13.21 -64.70
C SER A 53 45.06 -11.88 -65.29
N GLY A 54 45.46 -10.74 -64.67
CA GLY A 54 45.30 -9.34 -65.14
C GLY A 54 45.49 -8.27 -64.02
N ASP A 55 46.34 -7.24 -64.23
CA ASP A 55 46.87 -6.24 -63.24
C ASP A 55 47.52 -5.03 -64.02
N PRO A 56 48.12 -3.91 -63.47
CA PRO A 56 48.33 -3.39 -62.09
C PRO A 56 48.14 -1.83 -61.87
N ALA A 57 48.60 -1.31 -60.70
CA ALA A 57 49.11 0.07 -60.40
C ALA A 57 48.11 1.25 -60.23
N GLU A 58 48.33 2.36 -59.48
CA GLU A 58 49.40 2.91 -58.56
C GLU A 58 48.78 4.10 -57.73
N SER A 59 49.36 4.82 -56.73
CA SER A 59 50.65 4.86 -55.98
C SER A 59 50.48 5.55 -54.57
N ASP A 60 51.56 5.62 -53.77
CA ASP A 60 51.91 6.56 -52.65
C ASP A 60 50.98 6.82 -51.42
N GLY A 61 51.49 6.90 -50.17
CA GLY A 61 52.83 6.59 -49.65
C GLY A 61 53.19 7.22 -48.26
N LYS A 62 54.14 6.59 -47.53
CA LYS A 62 54.82 6.98 -46.25
C LYS A 62 54.13 6.63 -44.90
N ARG A 63 54.83 6.22 -43.82
CA ARG A 63 56.19 5.64 -43.63
C ARG A 63 56.43 5.17 -42.16
N ALA A 64 56.82 3.90 -41.94
CA ALA A 64 57.81 3.33 -40.97
C ALA A 64 57.86 3.76 -39.47
N ASP A 65 58.26 2.92 -38.48
CA ASP A 65 58.69 1.50 -38.47
C ASP A 65 58.73 0.94 -37.03
N ALA A 66 58.67 -0.40 -36.90
CA ALA A 66 59.24 -1.24 -35.81
C ALA A 66 58.75 -1.05 -34.33
N GLN A 67 58.84 -2.02 -33.40
CA GLN A 67 59.38 -3.39 -33.46
C GLN A 67 58.73 -4.32 -32.40
N ASP A 68 58.69 -5.62 -32.70
CA ASP A 68 58.37 -6.80 -31.85
C ASP A 68 59.65 -7.71 -31.82
N PRO A 69 59.78 -8.90 -31.18
CA PRO A 69 58.78 -9.79 -30.54
C PRO A 69 59.28 -10.58 -29.27
N ASP A 70 58.58 -11.67 -28.94
CA ASP A 70 59.05 -12.92 -28.26
C ASP A 70 59.41 -12.87 -26.73
N GLU A 71 59.31 -13.95 -25.92
CA GLU A 71 58.89 -15.36 -26.12
C GLU A 71 58.49 -16.02 -24.76
N THR A 72 57.74 -17.15 -24.80
CA THR A 72 57.69 -18.25 -23.77
C THR A 72 57.22 -17.96 -22.32
N ASP A 73 56.91 -18.95 -21.46
CA ASP A 73 56.14 -20.23 -21.52
C ASP A 73 56.03 -20.79 -20.06
N GLU A 74 55.22 -21.85 -19.82
CA GLU A 74 55.29 -22.81 -18.67
C GLU A 74 55.21 -22.29 -17.19
N THR A 75 54.70 -22.98 -16.16
CA THR A 75 53.52 -23.86 -15.93
C THR A 75 53.36 -24.13 -14.41
N GLU A 76 52.15 -24.53 -13.98
CA GLU A 76 51.84 -25.49 -12.88
C GLU A 76 52.01 -25.20 -11.36
N THR A 77 50.99 -25.70 -10.62
CA THR A 77 50.94 -26.27 -9.25
C THR A 77 50.99 -25.41 -7.97
N GLU A 78 49.87 -25.48 -7.21
CA GLU A 78 49.71 -26.06 -5.83
C GLU A 78 50.87 -25.86 -4.80
N ALA A 79 50.64 -25.55 -3.52
CA ALA A 79 49.61 -26.14 -2.63
C ALA A 79 49.34 -25.32 -1.32
N GLU A 80 48.54 -25.92 -0.43
CA GLU A 80 48.00 -25.45 0.86
C GLU A 80 49.04 -25.17 1.98
N ALA A 81 48.70 -24.27 2.92
CA ALA A 81 48.89 -24.45 4.38
C ALA A 81 48.23 -23.33 5.22
N GLU A 82 47.84 -23.65 6.46
CA GLU A 82 47.19 -22.76 7.45
C GLU A 82 48.20 -22.04 8.38
N ALA A 83 47.83 -20.86 8.92
CA ALA A 83 48.24 -20.40 10.26
C ALA A 83 47.41 -19.19 10.74
N GLU A 84 47.16 -19.09 12.05
CA GLU A 84 46.47 -17.98 12.73
C GLU A 84 47.43 -16.84 13.12
N ALA A 85 46.94 -15.59 13.19
CA ALA A 85 47.41 -14.57 14.14
C ALA A 85 46.38 -13.42 14.28
N GLU A 86 46.14 -12.97 15.50
CA GLU A 86 45.44 -11.70 15.80
C GLU A 86 46.45 -10.53 15.82
N ALA A 87 46.01 -9.32 15.44
CA ALA A 87 46.28 -8.06 16.15
C ALA A 87 45.64 -6.86 15.43
N GLU A 88 45.24 -5.85 16.21
CA GLU A 88 45.00 -4.48 15.74
C GLU A 88 46.33 -3.76 15.50
N GLU A 89 46.36 -2.76 14.62
CA GLU A 89 47.02 -1.49 14.93
C GLU A 89 46.48 -0.35 14.05
N VAL A 90 46.48 0.86 14.60
CA VAL A 90 46.05 2.13 14.00
C VAL A 90 47.23 3.09 14.08
N GLU A 91 47.44 3.92 13.05
CA GLU A 91 47.95 5.31 13.09
C GLU A 91 48.17 5.79 11.63
N THR A 92 47.37 6.72 11.09
CA THR A 92 47.42 8.21 11.16
C THR A 92 48.54 8.87 10.33
N GLU A 93 48.17 9.90 9.55
CA GLU A 93 49.10 10.94 9.09
C GLU A 93 48.83 12.25 9.85
N GLU A 94 49.70 12.55 10.82
CA GLU A 94 50.05 13.91 11.27
C GLU A 94 50.86 14.64 10.18
N SER A 95 51.08 15.97 10.15
CA SER A 95 50.71 17.16 10.95
C SER A 95 50.70 18.38 9.97
N GLU A 96 50.70 19.69 10.25
CA GLU A 96 51.24 20.60 11.29
C GLU A 96 50.75 22.05 10.91
N GLU A 97 50.83 23.16 11.67
CA GLU A 97 51.51 23.54 12.94
C GLU A 97 50.78 24.77 13.60
N ALA A 98 51.12 25.06 14.87
CA ALA A 98 51.32 26.41 15.45
C ALA A 98 50.17 27.23 16.10
N GLY A 99 49.80 26.87 17.34
CA GLY A 99 49.99 27.70 18.56
C GLY A 99 49.17 29.01 18.82
N SER A 100 49.08 29.52 20.06
CA SER A 100 49.50 28.98 21.37
C SER A 100 48.83 29.68 22.58
N ASP A 101 49.01 29.07 23.75
CA ASP A 101 48.95 29.63 25.12
C ASP A 101 47.60 29.85 25.85
N VAL A 102 47.73 29.94 27.19
CA VAL A 102 46.77 29.57 28.25
C VAL A 102 46.99 30.47 29.47
N ASP A 103 45.97 30.76 30.28
CA ASP A 103 46.10 30.79 31.76
C ASP A 103 44.73 30.79 32.50
N VAL A 104 44.78 30.53 33.81
CA VAL A 104 43.66 30.19 34.73
C VAL A 104 43.60 31.27 35.86
N GLU A 105 42.56 31.52 36.69
CA GLU A 105 41.96 30.75 37.82
C GLU A 105 40.73 31.50 38.41
N ASP A 106 40.12 30.90 39.45
CA ASP A 106 39.26 31.45 40.53
C ASP A 106 37.71 31.63 40.37
N GLU A 107 37.01 30.81 41.18
CA GLU A 107 35.66 31.02 41.78
C GLU A 107 35.81 31.70 43.19
N PRO A 108 34.81 31.83 44.12
CA PRO A 108 33.39 31.42 44.13
C PRO A 108 32.38 32.43 44.74
N ASP A 109 31.12 31.97 44.85
CA ASP A 109 30.05 32.30 45.83
C ASP A 109 29.75 33.77 46.24
N LEU A 110 28.47 34.19 46.12
CA LEU A 110 27.54 34.33 47.27
C LEU A 110 26.16 34.95 46.89
N GLU A 111 25.10 34.45 47.53
CA GLU A 111 23.72 35.00 47.56
C GLU A 111 23.57 36.20 48.55
N PRO A 112 22.34 36.75 48.82
CA PRO A 112 21.30 37.31 47.93
C PRO A 112 20.84 38.71 48.42
N SER A 113 19.82 39.35 47.79
CA SER A 113 18.64 39.89 48.53
C SER A 113 17.58 40.65 47.69
N THR A 114 16.34 40.18 47.83
CA THR A 114 15.03 40.89 47.91
C THR A 114 14.89 42.41 47.64
N GLY A 115 13.82 42.75 46.91
CA GLY A 115 13.04 43.99 47.04
C GLY A 115 13.30 45.07 45.98
N GLY A 116 12.30 45.85 45.53
CA GLY A 116 10.86 45.82 45.87
C GLY A 116 10.12 47.05 45.29
N ASP A 117 8.82 46.90 45.10
CA ASP A 117 7.72 47.85 44.81
C ASP A 117 8.03 49.37 44.78
N ASP A 118 7.53 50.09 43.76
CA ASP A 118 6.36 51.01 43.89
C ASP A 118 6.16 52.00 42.69
N ILE A 119 4.88 52.19 42.29
CA ILE A 119 4.14 53.47 42.01
C ILE A 119 4.72 54.49 40.98
N GLU A 120 3.96 55.29 40.20
CA GLU A 120 2.57 55.36 39.65
C GLU A 120 2.48 56.69 38.84
N THR A 121 1.43 56.91 38.02
CA THR A 121 1.06 58.20 37.35
C THR A 121 2.00 58.74 36.24
N GLY A 122 1.58 59.57 35.28
CA GLY A 122 0.22 60.01 34.87
C GLY A 122 0.21 61.35 34.09
N GLU A 123 -0.64 61.46 33.06
CA GLU A 123 -1.05 62.70 32.31
C GLU A 123 0.03 63.51 31.54
N ALA A 124 -0.25 64.40 30.55
CA ALA A 124 -1.29 64.51 29.49
C ALA A 124 -1.00 65.71 28.53
N VAL A 125 -1.70 65.82 27.38
CA VAL A 125 -1.83 67.02 26.46
C VAL A 125 -0.54 67.38 25.68
N GLU A 126 -0.43 67.99 24.46
CA GLU A 126 -1.18 68.90 23.56
C GLU A 126 -1.25 68.35 22.10
N VAL A 127 -2.18 68.60 21.15
CA VAL A 127 -3.10 69.72 20.74
C VAL A 127 -2.61 70.61 19.57
N SER A 128 -3.18 70.42 18.36
CA SER A 128 -3.50 71.41 17.28
C SER A 128 -3.79 70.69 15.93
N GLY A 129 -4.64 71.16 14.99
CA GLY A 129 -5.53 72.35 14.97
C GLY A 129 -6.46 72.42 13.71
N ASP A 130 -7.20 73.52 13.58
CA ASP A 130 -7.92 74.06 12.39
C ASP A 130 -9.07 73.30 11.67
N VAL A 131 -10.25 73.33 12.31
CA VAL A 131 -11.51 74.01 11.87
C VAL A 131 -11.68 74.43 10.39
N SER A 132 -12.82 74.05 9.77
CA SER A 132 -13.73 74.99 9.06
C SER A 132 -15.12 74.39 8.75
N ASP A 133 -16.18 75.20 8.89
CA ASP A 133 -17.60 74.78 8.81
C ASP A 133 -18.25 75.02 7.43
N ALA A 134 -19.32 74.27 7.13
CA ALA A 134 -20.58 74.79 6.57
C ALA A 134 -21.71 73.72 6.58
N ASP A 135 -22.97 74.17 6.69
CA ASP A 135 -24.19 73.34 6.87
C ASP A 135 -25.28 73.69 5.83
N THR A 136 -26.38 72.92 5.84
CA THR A 136 -27.75 73.19 5.35
C THR A 136 -28.25 72.53 4.05
N THR A 137 -29.57 72.29 4.03
CA THR A 137 -30.33 71.35 3.17
C THR A 137 -31.30 72.05 2.20
N SER A 138 -31.70 71.40 1.10
CA SER A 138 -33.08 71.45 0.53
C SER A 138 -33.28 70.63 -0.76
N GLU A 139 -34.52 70.16 -0.98
CA GLU A 139 -35.03 69.52 -2.22
C GLU A 139 -35.80 70.54 -3.13
N PRO A 140 -36.71 70.14 -4.05
CA PRO A 140 -36.50 69.90 -5.49
C PRO A 140 -37.27 70.96 -6.35
N PRO A 141 -37.63 70.79 -7.67
CA PRO A 141 -38.76 69.92 -8.12
C PRO A 141 -38.86 69.49 -9.64
N VAL A 142 -39.90 68.68 -10.01
CA VAL A 142 -40.82 68.75 -11.21
C VAL A 142 -40.24 68.85 -12.66
N GLU A 143 -40.71 68.24 -13.77
CA GLU A 143 -41.71 67.22 -14.25
C GLU A 143 -41.45 67.02 -15.79
N HIS A 144 -42.08 66.22 -16.69
CA HIS A 144 -43.09 65.12 -16.81
C HIS A 144 -42.77 64.40 -18.17
N GLU A 145 -43.40 63.35 -18.74
CA GLU A 145 -44.52 62.39 -18.51
C GLU A 145 -44.00 61.03 -19.09
N GLY A 146 -44.64 59.86 -19.21
CA GLY A 146 -46.01 59.32 -19.07
C GLY A 146 -46.00 57.83 -19.52
N ASN A 147 -47.08 57.04 -19.59
CA ASN A 147 -48.49 57.23 -19.24
C ASN A 147 -49.06 55.89 -18.67
N ARG A 148 -50.34 55.87 -18.26
CA ARG A 148 -51.09 55.03 -17.27
C ARG A 148 -51.83 53.77 -17.80
N PRO A 149 -52.61 52.99 -16.98
CA PRO A 149 -52.58 52.66 -15.52
C PRO A 149 -53.01 51.19 -15.10
N ALA A 150 -53.06 50.93 -13.77
CA ALA A 150 -54.02 50.05 -13.03
C ALA A 150 -53.85 48.50 -13.03
N ASP A 151 -54.19 47.72 -11.98
CA ASP A 151 -54.61 48.00 -10.59
C ASP A 151 -54.50 46.76 -9.64
N ALA A 152 -54.37 47.02 -8.32
CA ALA A 152 -54.86 46.23 -7.16
C ALA A 152 -54.29 44.81 -6.80
N ASP A 153 -54.71 44.36 -5.60
CA ASP A 153 -54.36 43.17 -4.78
C ASP A 153 -55.55 42.96 -3.76
N PRO A 154 -55.65 42.02 -2.77
CA PRO A 154 -54.68 41.02 -2.29
C PRO A 154 -55.20 39.60 -1.91
N ALA A 155 -54.27 38.77 -1.42
CA ALA A 155 -54.40 37.68 -0.43
C ALA A 155 -55.00 36.29 -0.80
N THR A 156 -54.23 35.25 -0.43
CA THR A 156 -54.58 33.92 0.13
C THR A 156 -55.83 33.13 -0.33
N VAL A 157 -55.67 31.83 -0.69
CA VAL A 157 -56.46 30.63 -0.20
C VAL A 157 -56.44 29.39 -1.15
N VAL A 158 -55.69 28.34 -0.76
CA VAL A 158 -56.08 26.91 -0.59
C VAL A 158 -56.78 26.07 -1.73
N LYS A 159 -56.18 24.88 -2.02
CA LYS A 159 -56.75 23.56 -2.50
C LYS A 159 -57.07 23.27 -3.99
N ARG A 160 -56.29 22.30 -4.53
CA ARG A 160 -56.66 20.88 -4.85
C ARG A 160 -57.54 20.56 -6.09
N ALA A 161 -57.30 19.36 -6.64
CA ALA A 161 -58.18 18.55 -7.53
C ALA A 161 -58.16 18.93 -9.04
N VAL A 162 -58.44 18.03 -10.02
CA VAL A 162 -58.68 16.57 -9.97
C VAL A 162 -58.22 15.86 -11.28
N ALA A 163 -58.19 14.53 -11.23
CA ALA A 163 -57.63 13.59 -12.23
C ALA A 163 -58.46 13.28 -13.50
N ARG A 164 -57.82 12.52 -14.42
CA ARG A 164 -58.40 11.57 -15.42
C ARG A 164 -59.17 12.19 -16.62
N GLU A 165 -59.44 11.47 -17.73
CA GLU A 165 -59.41 10.01 -18.02
C GLU A 165 -59.20 9.70 -19.54
N SER A 166 -59.09 8.41 -19.91
CA SER A 166 -59.47 7.80 -21.22
C SER A 166 -58.55 8.02 -22.46
N ASP A 167 -58.42 7.10 -23.45
CA ASP A 167 -59.08 5.78 -23.62
C ASP A 167 -58.41 4.78 -24.62
N THR A 168 -58.76 3.47 -24.47
CA THR A 168 -58.75 2.34 -25.46
C THR A 168 -57.42 1.87 -26.13
N VAL A 169 -57.15 0.59 -26.50
CA VAL A 169 -57.76 -0.79 -26.42
C VAL A 169 -56.61 -1.81 -26.77
N ALA A 170 -56.56 -3.14 -26.52
CA ALA A 170 -57.49 -4.25 -26.24
C ALA A 170 -57.04 -5.09 -24.99
N ASP A 171 -57.44 -6.30 -24.57
CA ASP A 171 -58.04 -7.57 -25.11
C ASP A 171 -57.05 -8.47 -25.94
N THR A 172 -57.01 -9.82 -25.87
CA THR A 172 -57.94 -10.86 -25.33
C THR A 172 -57.28 -12.00 -24.52
N THR A 173 -57.97 -12.48 -23.46
CA THR A 173 -57.99 -13.85 -22.85
C THR A 173 -56.68 -14.53 -22.37
N GLY A 174 -56.62 -15.14 -21.18
CA GLY A 174 -57.57 -15.13 -20.06
C GLY A 174 -57.29 -16.13 -18.91
N ALA A 175 -57.87 -15.82 -17.74
CA ALA A 175 -58.51 -16.72 -16.75
C ALA A 175 -57.62 -17.72 -15.93
N VAL A 176 -57.86 -18.01 -14.63
CA VAL A 176 -59.04 -17.86 -13.75
C VAL A 176 -58.64 -17.45 -12.29
N GLU A 177 -59.46 -16.58 -11.67
CA GLU A 177 -59.89 -16.35 -10.25
C GLU A 177 -59.28 -17.15 -9.06
N ALA A 178 -59.39 -16.78 -7.77
CA ALA A 178 -59.61 -15.53 -6.97
C ALA A 178 -59.55 -15.92 -5.46
N ASP A 179 -58.78 -15.26 -4.57
CA ASP A 179 -59.11 -14.09 -3.69
C ASP A 179 -60.07 -14.34 -2.48
N ALA A 180 -60.01 -13.43 -1.48
CA ALA A 180 -60.99 -13.11 -0.43
C ALA A 180 -61.02 -13.87 0.93
N ARG A 181 -59.98 -13.61 1.76
CA ARG A 181 -60.03 -12.99 3.13
C ARG A 181 -61.16 -13.31 4.15
N ARG A 182 -60.73 -13.44 5.43
CA ARG A 182 -61.43 -13.27 6.74
C ARG A 182 -62.35 -14.41 7.26
N GLN A 183 -62.04 -14.95 8.45
CA GLN A 183 -62.82 -14.82 9.71
C GLN A 183 -62.24 -15.70 10.85
N ASP A 184 -62.42 -15.27 12.11
CA ASP A 184 -62.01 -15.97 13.35
C ASP A 184 -63.10 -16.95 13.86
N PRO A 185 -63.00 -17.53 15.09
CA PRO A 185 -62.31 -18.78 15.42
C PRO A 185 -63.31 -19.87 15.91
N PRO A 186 -62.89 -21.09 16.36
CA PRO A 186 -62.47 -21.24 17.77
C PRO A 186 -61.44 -22.37 18.06
N GLN A 187 -60.89 -22.38 19.28
CA GLN A 187 -60.21 -23.53 19.92
C GLN A 187 -61.25 -24.42 20.65
N PRO A 188 -60.95 -25.69 21.04
CA PRO A 188 -60.23 -25.91 22.32
C PRO A 188 -59.43 -27.23 22.46
N ALA A 189 -58.47 -27.26 23.41
CA ALA A 189 -58.31 -28.31 24.44
C ALA A 189 -56.99 -28.16 25.24
N GLU A 190 -57.10 -27.82 26.53
CA GLU A 190 -56.05 -28.08 27.54
C GLU A 190 -56.32 -29.39 28.32
N PRO A 191 -55.58 -29.74 29.41
CA PRO A 191 -55.81 -29.07 30.72
C PRO A 191 -54.56 -28.83 31.61
N ALA A 192 -54.47 -27.59 32.15
CA ALA A 192 -54.08 -27.27 33.54
C ALA A 192 -52.60 -27.55 34.01
N THR A 193 -52.08 -26.97 35.10
CA THR A 193 -52.72 -26.29 36.26
C THR A 193 -51.97 -25.02 36.72
N ASP A 194 -52.75 -24.00 37.12
CA ASP A 194 -52.66 -23.09 38.30
C ASP A 194 -51.29 -22.46 38.71
N SER A 195 -51.22 -21.20 39.19
CA SER A 195 -52.21 -20.47 39.98
C SER A 195 -52.26 -18.93 39.75
N GLU A 196 -53.27 -18.30 40.38
CA GLU A 196 -53.65 -16.88 40.46
C GLU A 196 -52.53 -15.95 41.04
N ASP A 197 -52.56 -14.60 40.97
CA ASP A 197 -53.75 -13.71 41.06
C ASP A 197 -53.56 -12.26 40.47
N SER A 198 -54.68 -11.69 39.99
CA SER A 198 -55.11 -10.26 39.87
C SER A 198 -54.10 -9.09 39.82
N ALA A 199 -54.07 -8.28 38.73
CA ALA A 199 -54.80 -6.98 38.58
C ALA A 199 -54.02 -5.72 39.07
N LEU A 200 -54.08 -4.52 38.47
CA LEU A 200 -54.90 -3.96 37.37
C LEU A 200 -54.17 -2.78 36.67
N LEU A 201 -54.61 -2.48 35.44
CA LEU A 201 -54.24 -1.39 34.50
C LEU A 201 -53.83 -0.02 35.10
N GLU A 202 -52.83 0.64 34.49
CA GLU A 202 -53.09 1.69 33.48
C GLU A 202 -51.91 1.87 32.49
N GLN A 203 -52.09 2.69 31.44
CA GLN A 203 -51.25 2.72 30.23
C GLN A 203 -50.23 3.87 30.24
N HIS A 204 -49.09 3.72 29.54
CA HIS A 204 -48.62 4.70 28.55
C HIS A 204 -47.53 4.12 27.62
N SER A 205 -47.42 4.75 26.45
CA SER A 205 -46.56 4.40 25.29
C SER A 205 -45.14 3.93 25.61
N VAL A 206 -44.73 2.81 25.02
CA VAL A 206 -43.34 2.30 25.01
C VAL A 206 -42.88 2.19 23.55
N ALA A 207 -41.78 2.86 23.21
CA ALA A 207 -41.06 2.67 21.95
C ALA A 207 -40.36 1.30 21.93
N PRO A 208 -40.06 0.69 20.76
CA PRO A 208 -39.38 -0.59 20.73
C PRO A 208 -38.00 -0.47 21.37
N ALA A 209 -37.80 -1.11 22.51
CA ALA A 209 -36.48 -1.20 23.14
C ALA A 209 -35.55 -2.00 22.21
N MET A 210 -34.46 -1.36 21.77
CA MET A 210 -33.36 -2.11 21.20
C MET A 210 -32.75 -2.95 22.32
N VAL A 211 -32.62 -4.25 22.09
CA VAL A 211 -31.86 -5.14 22.96
C VAL A 211 -30.45 -5.13 22.42
N THR A 212 -29.67 -4.12 22.77
CA THR A 212 -28.22 -4.14 22.63
C THR A 212 -27.69 -5.27 23.50
N THR A 213 -27.17 -6.32 22.86
CA THR A 213 -26.37 -7.32 23.56
C THR A 213 -25.07 -6.66 23.97
N THR A 214 -24.86 -6.50 25.28
CA THR A 214 -23.57 -6.08 25.84
C THR A 214 -22.49 -7.02 25.33
N VAL A 215 -21.66 -6.54 24.39
CA VAL A 215 -20.54 -7.31 23.85
C VAL A 215 -19.46 -7.36 24.93
N ALA A 216 -19.59 -8.33 25.83
CA ALA A 216 -18.48 -8.70 26.70
C ALA A 216 -17.31 -9.05 25.77
N PRO A 217 -16.15 -8.35 25.88
CA PRO A 217 -15.06 -8.54 24.94
C PRO A 217 -14.71 -10.02 24.88
N PRO A 218 -14.51 -10.59 23.68
CA PRO A 218 -14.25 -12.01 23.56
C PRO A 218 -13.09 -12.35 24.47
N LYS A 219 -13.24 -13.39 25.29
CA LYS A 219 -12.13 -13.90 26.09
C LYS A 219 -11.14 -14.56 25.14
N VAL A 220 -10.33 -13.74 24.47
CA VAL A 220 -9.08 -14.11 23.82
C VAL A 220 -8.36 -14.97 24.86
N PRO A 221 -8.26 -16.30 24.64
CA PRO A 221 -7.47 -17.11 25.54
C PRO A 221 -6.07 -16.51 25.48
N SER A 222 -5.40 -16.29 26.61
CA SER A 222 -4.00 -15.94 26.54
C SER A 222 -3.25 -17.18 26.05
N TRP A 223 -3.08 -17.28 24.73
CA TRP A 223 -2.32 -18.32 24.03
C TRP A 223 -0.82 -18.10 24.29
N ARG A 224 -0.44 -18.05 25.58
CA ARG A 224 0.92 -18.25 26.10
C ARG A 224 1.35 -19.71 25.87
N LEU A 225 1.15 -20.22 24.66
CA LEU A 225 1.77 -21.43 24.12
C LEU A 225 3.15 -21.10 23.58
N TRP A 226 3.95 -20.41 24.39
CA TRP A 226 5.39 -20.38 24.22
C TRP A 226 6.00 -21.40 25.19
N PRO A 227 6.11 -22.70 24.79
CA PRO A 227 6.95 -23.63 25.50
C PRO A 227 8.40 -23.16 25.35
N THR A 228 8.97 -22.62 26.42
CA THR A 228 10.42 -22.45 26.49
C THR A 228 11.09 -23.82 26.43
N ALA A 229 12.13 -23.94 25.60
CA ALA A 229 12.81 -25.17 25.16
C ALA A 229 12.10 -26.03 24.11
N TYR A 230 12.48 -25.82 22.84
CA TYR A 230 12.47 -26.87 21.81
C TYR A 230 13.64 -27.85 22.05
N ASP A 231 13.40 -29.16 22.01
CA ASP A 231 14.48 -30.16 21.95
C ASP A 231 15.01 -30.30 20.52
N VAL A 232 16.21 -29.75 20.30
CA VAL A 232 16.98 -29.80 19.05
C VAL A 232 17.16 -31.23 18.51
N ARG A 233 17.02 -32.26 19.35
CA ARG A 233 17.20 -33.67 19.01
C ARG A 233 16.10 -34.24 18.08
N THR A 234 14.94 -33.59 17.95
CA THR A 234 13.79 -34.14 17.20
C THR A 234 13.87 -33.92 15.69
N VAL A 235 14.45 -32.80 15.23
CA VAL A 235 14.55 -32.48 13.79
C VAL A 235 15.56 -33.39 13.08
N VAL A 236 16.66 -33.72 13.76
CA VAL A 236 17.79 -34.49 13.19
C VAL A 236 17.40 -35.92 12.80
N THR A 237 16.54 -36.59 13.58
CA THR A 237 16.11 -37.97 13.30
C THR A 237 15.15 -38.07 12.12
N TYR A 238 14.20 -37.14 11.96
CA TYR A 238 13.25 -37.17 10.85
C TYR A 238 13.94 -37.01 9.49
N VAL A 239 14.91 -36.10 9.40
CA VAL A 239 15.68 -35.87 8.16
C VAL A 239 16.59 -37.08 7.83
N ALA A 240 17.20 -37.71 8.84
CA ALA A 240 18.09 -38.86 8.64
C ALA A 240 17.36 -40.10 8.10
N ASP A 241 16.20 -40.46 8.68
CA ASP A 241 15.44 -41.64 8.24
C ASP A 241 14.75 -41.42 6.88
N LEU A 242 14.35 -40.20 6.55
CA LEU A 242 13.79 -39.86 5.24
C LEU A 242 14.86 -39.96 4.12
N ALA A 243 16.06 -39.41 4.35
CA ALA A 243 17.18 -39.54 3.40
C ALA A 243 17.63 -41.00 3.24
N GLY A 244 17.76 -41.74 4.35
CA GLY A 244 18.19 -43.14 4.36
C GLY A 244 17.22 -44.12 3.69
N SER A 245 15.91 -43.81 3.71
CA SER A 245 14.89 -44.59 3.01
C SER A 245 14.80 -44.23 1.52
N PHE A 246 14.89 -42.95 1.16
CA PHE A 246 14.88 -42.50 -0.24
C PHE A 246 16.06 -43.07 -1.05
N ILE A 247 17.29 -43.01 -0.51
CA ILE A 247 18.50 -43.55 -1.16
C ILE A 247 18.38 -45.07 -1.42
N LYS A 248 17.74 -45.82 -0.51
CA LYS A 248 17.48 -47.25 -0.70
C LYS A 248 16.44 -47.54 -1.79
N ALA A 249 15.40 -46.71 -1.91
CA ALA A 249 14.40 -46.84 -2.96
C ALA A 249 14.99 -46.50 -4.34
N LEU A 250 15.76 -45.42 -4.44
CA LEU A 250 16.32 -44.91 -5.70
C LEU A 250 17.37 -45.86 -6.31
N LEU A 251 18.11 -46.62 -5.48
CA LEU A 251 19.19 -47.51 -5.93
C LEU A 251 18.76 -48.97 -6.18
N GLN A 252 17.59 -49.41 -5.70
CA GLN A 252 17.08 -50.78 -5.95
C GLN A 252 16.95 -51.14 -7.45
N PRO A 253 16.44 -50.27 -8.35
CA PRO A 253 16.27 -50.60 -9.78
C PRO A 253 17.59 -50.94 -10.49
N PHE A 254 18.70 -50.32 -10.07
CA PHE A 254 20.01 -50.42 -10.73
C PHE A 254 20.84 -51.63 -10.29
N ALA A 255 20.36 -52.42 -9.33
CA ALA A 255 21.03 -53.65 -8.87
C ALA A 255 20.77 -54.88 -9.79
N ALA A 256 19.85 -54.77 -10.75
CA ALA A 256 19.52 -55.85 -11.69
C ALA A 256 20.31 -55.70 -13.01
N LYS A 257 20.85 -56.81 -13.54
CA LYS A 257 21.44 -56.83 -14.89
C LYS A 257 20.34 -56.61 -15.93
N PRO A 258 20.48 -55.65 -16.86
CA PRO A 258 19.54 -55.51 -17.96
C PRO A 258 19.62 -56.71 -18.92
N SER A 259 18.47 -57.30 -19.25
CA SER A 259 18.31 -58.11 -20.45
C SER A 259 18.28 -57.21 -21.69
N ALA A 260 18.60 -57.75 -22.87
CA ALA A 260 18.63 -56.97 -24.10
C ALA A 260 17.22 -56.41 -24.45
N PRO A 261 17.12 -55.13 -24.87
CA PRO A 261 15.86 -54.53 -25.30
C PRO A 261 15.30 -55.20 -26.56
N SER A 262 13.99 -55.10 -26.75
CA SER A 262 13.28 -55.73 -27.87
C SER A 262 12.28 -54.76 -28.48
N ALA A 263 12.28 -54.61 -29.80
CA ALA A 263 11.58 -53.56 -30.54
C ALA A 263 10.06 -53.51 -30.26
N ASN A 264 9.68 -52.80 -29.20
CA ASN A 264 8.32 -52.58 -28.75
C ASN A 264 8.07 -51.07 -28.55
N PRO A 265 6.88 -50.56 -28.89
CA PRO A 265 6.56 -49.13 -28.74
C PRO A 265 6.57 -48.66 -27.28
N THR A 266 6.44 -49.57 -26.30
CA THR A 266 6.53 -49.26 -24.87
C THR A 266 7.92 -48.82 -24.43
N GLU A 267 8.99 -49.33 -25.04
CA GLU A 267 10.36 -48.87 -24.77
C GLU A 267 10.57 -47.46 -25.31
N TRP A 268 10.00 -47.14 -26.49
CA TRP A 268 10.00 -45.80 -27.05
C TRP A 268 9.11 -44.82 -26.28
N ALA A 269 7.96 -45.26 -25.77
CA ALA A 269 7.11 -44.45 -24.88
C ALA A 269 7.83 -44.15 -23.55
N LEU A 270 8.57 -45.12 -22.99
CA LEU A 270 9.39 -44.91 -21.80
C LEU A 270 10.57 -43.96 -22.08
N LEU A 271 11.24 -44.08 -23.23
CA LEU A 271 12.34 -43.18 -23.61
C LEU A 271 11.84 -41.77 -23.95
N ALA A 272 10.66 -41.63 -24.56
CA ALA A 272 10.01 -40.34 -24.78
C ALA A 272 9.56 -39.70 -23.46
N TRP A 273 9.05 -40.50 -22.51
CA TRP A 273 8.75 -40.06 -21.15
C TRP A 273 10.03 -39.62 -20.42
N ILE A 274 11.08 -40.44 -20.38
CA ILE A 274 12.38 -40.05 -19.79
C ILE A 274 12.92 -38.77 -20.46
N ARG A 275 12.83 -38.66 -21.79
CA ARG A 275 13.28 -37.44 -22.50
C ARG A 275 12.46 -36.22 -22.04
N ARG A 276 11.13 -36.27 -22.09
CA ARG A 276 10.29 -35.15 -21.68
C ARG A 276 10.51 -34.80 -20.20
N GLU A 277 10.42 -35.77 -19.30
CA GLU A 277 10.54 -35.48 -17.87
C GLU A 277 11.96 -35.03 -17.47
N PHE A 278 13.06 -35.53 -18.07
CA PHE A 278 14.43 -35.17 -17.66
C PHE A 278 15.14 -34.12 -18.54
N PHE A 279 14.58 -33.76 -19.70
CA PHE A 279 15.18 -32.84 -20.66
C PHE A 279 14.18 -31.81 -21.21
N ASN A 280 13.07 -31.55 -20.49
CA ASN A 280 12.09 -30.52 -20.81
C ASN A 280 12.78 -29.18 -21.09
N GLN A 281 12.53 -28.57 -22.24
CA GLN A 281 13.03 -27.24 -22.55
C GLN A 281 12.04 -26.19 -22.08
N ARG A 282 12.54 -25.16 -21.37
CA ARG A 282 11.74 -24.00 -20.98
C ARG A 282 11.06 -23.34 -22.19
N PRO A 283 9.92 -22.65 -22.02
CA PRO A 283 9.26 -21.91 -23.10
C PRO A 283 10.23 -20.93 -23.77
N THR A 284 10.18 -20.83 -25.11
CA THR A 284 11.03 -19.91 -25.89
C THR A 284 10.22 -18.92 -26.71
N PRO A 285 10.67 -17.66 -26.86
CA PRO A 285 10.04 -16.71 -27.77
C PRO A 285 10.03 -17.22 -29.21
N VAL A 286 8.95 -16.93 -29.93
CA VAL A 286 8.81 -17.21 -31.37
C VAL A 286 9.65 -16.22 -32.18
N GLU A 287 10.35 -16.71 -33.20
CA GLU A 287 11.08 -15.83 -34.13
C GLU A 287 10.10 -14.98 -34.96
N ASN A 288 10.07 -13.66 -34.69
CA ASN A 288 9.17 -12.66 -35.25
C ASN A 288 7.71 -12.75 -34.72
N PRO A 289 7.43 -12.23 -33.51
CA PRO A 289 6.05 -12.02 -33.07
C PRO A 289 5.31 -11.05 -34.01
N LEU A 290 3.99 -11.16 -34.07
CA LEU A 290 3.15 -10.23 -34.84
C LEU A 290 3.21 -8.82 -34.21
N PRO A 291 3.24 -7.75 -35.02
CA PRO A 291 3.18 -6.38 -34.50
C PRO A 291 1.83 -6.14 -33.82
N TYR A 292 1.87 -5.45 -32.69
CA TYR A 292 0.67 -5.07 -31.95
C TYR A 292 -0.18 -4.09 -32.78
N MET A 293 -1.51 -4.16 -32.62
CA MET A 293 -2.46 -3.31 -33.34
C MET A 293 -3.31 -2.52 -32.36
N GLN A 294 -3.25 -1.18 -32.45
CA GLN A 294 -4.18 -0.29 -31.77
C GLN A 294 -5.52 -0.21 -32.51
N SER A 295 -6.60 -0.12 -31.74
CA SER A 295 -7.99 -0.06 -32.19
C SER A 295 -8.83 0.71 -31.17
N LEU A 296 -10.10 0.99 -31.51
CA LEU A 296 -11.08 1.57 -30.59
C LEU A 296 -12.21 0.56 -30.31
N THR A 297 -12.74 0.55 -29.09
CA THR A 297 -13.96 -0.19 -28.73
C THR A 297 -15.20 0.44 -29.37
N LEU A 298 -16.36 -0.21 -29.23
CA LEU A 298 -17.65 0.39 -29.62
C LEU A 298 -18.01 1.61 -28.76
N ASP A 299 -17.47 1.67 -27.54
CA ASP A 299 -17.72 2.69 -26.53
C ASP A 299 -16.67 3.82 -26.58
N GLY A 300 -15.61 3.66 -27.37
CA GLY A 300 -14.61 4.69 -27.71
C GLY A 300 -13.23 4.50 -27.07
N ASP A 301 -13.06 3.52 -26.19
CA ASP A 301 -11.79 3.29 -25.48
C ASP A 301 -10.69 2.79 -26.42
N VAL A 302 -9.44 3.18 -26.13
CA VAL A 302 -8.26 2.67 -26.84
C VAL A 302 -7.94 1.25 -26.37
N VAL A 303 -7.72 0.35 -27.33
CA VAL A 303 -7.31 -1.04 -27.07
C VAL A 303 -6.18 -1.45 -28.02
N VAL A 304 -5.08 -1.94 -27.45
CA VAL A 304 -3.96 -2.54 -28.18
C VAL A 304 -4.06 -4.07 -28.06
N THR A 305 -4.18 -4.74 -29.20
CA THR A 305 -4.17 -6.22 -29.28
C THR A 305 -2.83 -6.73 -29.78
N GLY A 306 -2.38 -7.88 -29.25
CA GLY A 306 -1.12 -8.50 -29.62
C GLY A 306 -1.01 -9.94 -29.15
N ALA A 307 0.19 -10.52 -29.23
CA ALA A 307 0.49 -11.83 -28.67
C ALA A 307 1.81 -11.78 -27.90
N VAL A 308 1.88 -12.50 -26.78
CA VAL A 308 3.10 -12.65 -25.95
C VAL A 308 4.17 -13.48 -26.70
N GLY A 309 3.75 -14.34 -27.64
CA GLY A 309 4.63 -14.89 -28.67
C GLY A 309 5.63 -15.94 -28.18
N PHE A 310 5.17 -16.97 -27.47
CA PHE A 310 6.00 -18.08 -27.00
C PHE A 310 5.60 -19.44 -27.60
N GLU A 311 6.58 -20.32 -27.77
CA GLU A 311 6.43 -21.73 -28.15
C GLU A 311 7.07 -22.66 -27.12
N ASP A 312 6.51 -23.86 -26.98
CA ASP A 312 7.12 -24.99 -26.27
C ASP A 312 7.67 -26.01 -27.29
N ARG A 313 8.89 -26.51 -27.05
CA ARG A 313 9.60 -27.38 -28.02
C ARG A 313 9.42 -28.87 -27.80
N ASP A 314 8.90 -29.29 -26.65
CA ASP A 314 8.56 -30.68 -26.38
C ASP A 314 7.04 -30.93 -26.60
N GLY A 315 6.26 -29.87 -26.86
CA GLY A 315 4.87 -29.88 -27.29
C GLY A 315 3.86 -29.67 -26.15
N ASP A 316 4.30 -29.12 -25.03
CA ASP A 316 3.49 -28.93 -23.84
C ASP A 316 2.73 -27.58 -23.83
N PRO A 317 1.58 -27.48 -23.13
CA PRO A 317 0.64 -26.38 -23.28
C PRO A 317 1.02 -25.26 -22.32
N LEU A 318 1.32 -24.09 -22.87
CA LEU A 318 1.76 -22.95 -22.09
C LEU A 318 0.60 -22.36 -21.26
N THR A 319 0.96 -21.90 -20.07
CA THR A 319 0.12 -21.07 -19.21
C THR A 319 0.73 -19.68 -19.10
N TYR A 320 -0.12 -18.65 -19.11
CA TYR A 320 0.27 -17.25 -19.11
C TYR A 320 -0.29 -16.57 -17.86
N THR A 321 0.57 -16.01 -17.01
CA THR A 321 0.19 -15.29 -15.79
C THR A 321 0.71 -13.86 -15.87
N VAL A 322 -0.18 -12.88 -15.90
CA VAL A 322 0.18 -11.46 -15.76
C VAL A 322 0.64 -11.21 -14.31
N VAL A 323 1.75 -10.50 -14.14
CA VAL A 323 2.28 -10.09 -12.83
C VAL A 323 1.73 -8.71 -12.50
N GLY A 324 0.79 -8.65 -11.54
CA GLY A 324 0.19 -7.39 -11.08
C GLY A 324 -0.63 -6.67 -12.16
N ARG A 325 -0.40 -5.35 -12.28
CA ARG A 325 -0.94 -4.47 -13.32
C ARG A 325 0.19 -3.91 -14.19
N PRO A 326 -0.10 -3.45 -15.42
CA PRO A 326 0.82 -2.64 -16.21
C PRO A 326 1.39 -1.44 -15.43
N LEU A 327 2.66 -1.13 -15.65
CA LEU A 327 3.45 -0.19 -14.86
C LEU A 327 2.79 1.19 -14.75
N ASN A 328 2.33 1.73 -15.87
CA ASN A 328 1.70 3.05 -15.95
C ASN A 328 0.18 2.96 -15.79
N GLY A 329 -0.30 2.10 -14.89
CA GLY A 329 -1.70 2.07 -14.47
C GLY A 329 -2.71 1.63 -15.53
N GLY A 330 -2.29 1.06 -16.65
CA GLY A 330 -3.19 0.44 -17.63
C GLY A 330 -3.86 -0.84 -17.10
N THR A 331 -4.57 -1.55 -17.98
CA THR A 331 -5.04 -2.93 -17.72
C THR A 331 -4.69 -3.85 -18.88
N VAL A 332 -4.51 -5.14 -18.59
CA VAL A 332 -4.23 -6.16 -19.60
C VAL A 332 -4.91 -7.47 -19.24
N GLN A 333 -5.46 -8.15 -20.25
CA GLN A 333 -5.89 -9.54 -20.18
C GLN A 333 -5.06 -10.35 -21.19
N VAL A 334 -4.63 -11.54 -20.78
CA VAL A 334 -3.92 -12.50 -21.64
C VAL A 334 -4.72 -13.80 -21.64
N ASP A 335 -4.93 -14.39 -22.81
CA ASP A 335 -5.74 -15.59 -22.99
C ASP A 335 -4.91 -16.90 -22.91
N GLN A 336 -5.59 -18.04 -23.07
CA GLN A 336 -4.96 -19.36 -22.99
C GLN A 336 -3.98 -19.68 -24.15
N HIS A 337 -3.99 -18.90 -25.23
CA HIS A 337 -3.08 -19.05 -26.37
C HIS A 337 -1.88 -18.10 -26.25
N GLY A 338 -1.97 -17.08 -25.39
CA GLY A 338 -1.00 -16.01 -25.24
C GLY A 338 -1.34 -14.77 -26.07
N ASP A 339 -2.55 -14.70 -26.64
CA ASP A 339 -3.06 -13.46 -27.24
C ASP A 339 -3.47 -12.50 -26.11
N PHE A 340 -3.18 -11.20 -26.26
CA PHE A 340 -3.44 -10.19 -25.24
C PHE A 340 -4.28 -9.01 -25.73
N VAL A 341 -5.01 -8.44 -24.78
CA VAL A 341 -5.83 -7.23 -24.93
C VAL A 341 -5.38 -6.25 -23.84
N TYR A 342 -4.72 -5.17 -24.24
CA TYR A 342 -4.27 -4.09 -23.36
C TYR A 342 -5.13 -2.84 -23.55
N ARG A 343 -5.48 -2.17 -22.44
CA ARG A 343 -6.17 -0.87 -22.40
C ARG A 343 -5.30 0.11 -21.60
N PRO A 344 -4.80 1.21 -22.18
CA PRO A 344 -4.11 2.27 -21.44
C PRO A 344 -5.08 3.03 -20.54
N MET A 345 -4.52 3.82 -19.60
CA MET A 345 -5.31 4.84 -18.93
C MET A 345 -5.79 5.91 -19.92
N ASN A 346 -6.95 6.52 -19.67
CA ASN A 346 -7.45 7.68 -20.42
C ASN A 346 -6.35 8.76 -20.63
N ALA A 347 -5.56 9.02 -19.59
CA ALA A 347 -4.43 9.96 -19.65
C ALA A 347 -3.41 9.64 -20.75
N MET A 348 -2.98 8.37 -20.86
CA MET A 348 -2.05 7.92 -21.90
C MET A 348 -2.74 7.76 -23.26
N ALA A 349 -4.03 7.42 -23.29
CA ALA A 349 -4.81 7.44 -24.53
C ALA A 349 -4.88 8.85 -25.16
N ALA A 350 -4.92 9.90 -24.34
CA ALA A 350 -5.03 11.28 -24.81
C ALA A 350 -3.72 11.86 -25.37
N VAL A 351 -2.55 11.51 -24.81
CA VAL A 351 -1.23 12.05 -25.24
C VAL A 351 -0.29 11.01 -25.87
N GLY A 352 -0.73 9.76 -25.99
CA GLY A 352 0.10 8.64 -26.40
C GLY A 352 1.16 8.29 -25.35
N GLY A 353 2.05 7.36 -25.69
CA GLY A 353 3.20 7.02 -24.86
C GLY A 353 3.58 5.55 -24.91
N THR A 354 4.18 5.06 -23.83
CA THR A 354 4.51 3.64 -23.68
C THR A 354 4.15 3.12 -22.30
N ASP A 355 3.67 1.89 -22.23
CA ASP A 355 3.45 1.14 -20.99
C ASP A 355 4.11 -0.24 -21.10
N SER A 356 4.30 -0.91 -19.97
CA SER A 356 4.81 -2.29 -19.96
C SER A 356 4.17 -3.16 -18.89
N PHE A 357 4.02 -4.43 -19.20
CA PHE A 357 3.50 -5.45 -18.28
C PHE A 357 4.33 -6.73 -18.39
N THR A 358 4.47 -7.45 -17.28
CA THR A 358 5.23 -8.71 -17.25
C THR A 358 4.30 -9.91 -17.24
N VAL A 359 4.57 -10.87 -18.12
CA VAL A 359 3.87 -12.15 -18.20
C VAL A 359 4.85 -13.26 -17.85
N VAL A 360 4.50 -14.11 -16.88
CA VAL A 360 5.18 -15.38 -16.64
C VAL A 360 4.55 -16.43 -17.56
N VAL A 361 5.35 -16.95 -18.48
CA VAL A 361 5.02 -18.07 -19.36
C VAL A 361 5.53 -19.35 -18.72
N SER A 362 4.70 -20.38 -18.62
CA SER A 362 5.01 -21.61 -17.88
C SER A 362 4.55 -22.88 -18.60
N ASP A 363 5.47 -23.85 -18.74
CA ASP A 363 5.19 -25.22 -19.22
C ASP A 363 4.72 -26.17 -18.11
N GLU A 364 4.80 -25.72 -16.85
CA GLU A 364 4.74 -26.58 -15.67
C GLU A 364 3.42 -27.38 -15.55
N ARG A 365 3.56 -28.70 -15.41
CA ARG A 365 2.45 -29.65 -15.30
C ARG A 365 2.52 -30.45 -14.00
N ALA A 366 1.37 -30.92 -13.52
CA ALA A 366 1.29 -31.84 -12.40
C ALA A 366 1.96 -33.20 -12.74
N GLY A 367 3.22 -33.38 -12.31
CA GLY A 367 4.04 -34.54 -12.65
C GLY A 367 5.38 -34.57 -11.92
N LEU A 368 6.33 -35.39 -12.41
CA LEU A 368 7.70 -35.50 -11.89
C LEU A 368 8.68 -35.08 -12.99
N GLN A 369 8.52 -33.85 -13.46
CA GLN A 369 9.44 -33.19 -14.39
C GLN A 369 10.72 -32.75 -13.65
N VAL A 370 11.85 -32.74 -14.35
CA VAL A 370 13.21 -32.54 -13.84
C VAL A 370 14.04 -31.80 -14.90
N GLY A 371 14.40 -30.54 -14.66
CA GLY A 371 15.24 -29.75 -15.56
C GLY A 371 16.70 -30.23 -15.60
N GLY A 372 16.98 -31.37 -16.24
CA GLY A 372 18.29 -32.01 -16.27
C GLY A 372 18.70 -32.66 -14.94
N LEU A 373 19.88 -33.28 -14.90
CA LEU A 373 20.39 -34.02 -13.72
C LEU A 373 20.53 -33.16 -12.46
N LEU A 374 20.79 -31.85 -12.60
CA LEU A 374 20.83 -30.91 -11.47
C LEU A 374 19.43 -30.54 -10.96
N GLY A 375 18.41 -30.59 -11.83
CA GLY A 375 17.01 -30.38 -11.45
C GLY A 375 16.48 -31.41 -10.43
N LEU A 376 17.17 -32.53 -10.21
CA LEU A 376 16.89 -33.46 -9.10
C LEU A 376 17.03 -32.79 -7.73
N LEU A 377 17.84 -31.73 -7.61
CA LEU A 377 17.98 -30.97 -6.37
C LEU A 377 16.65 -30.33 -5.94
N LYS A 378 15.73 -30.01 -6.87
CA LYS A 378 14.44 -29.36 -6.52
C LYS A 378 13.55 -30.20 -5.58
N PHE A 379 13.80 -31.51 -5.51
CA PHE A 379 13.10 -32.43 -4.60
C PHE A 379 13.75 -32.56 -3.20
N VAL A 380 14.87 -31.88 -2.95
CA VAL A 380 15.45 -31.77 -1.60
C VAL A 380 14.65 -30.71 -0.81
N PRO A 381 14.03 -31.04 0.34
CA PRO A 381 13.31 -30.05 1.13
C PRO A 381 14.21 -28.88 1.53
N ILE A 382 13.66 -27.65 1.52
CA ILE A 382 14.32 -26.37 1.80
C ILE A 382 15.40 -26.01 0.76
N LEU A 383 16.43 -26.84 0.57
CA LEU A 383 17.55 -26.56 -0.33
C LEU A 383 17.16 -26.58 -1.81
N GLY A 384 16.20 -27.41 -2.21
CA GLY A 384 15.80 -27.57 -3.61
C GLY A 384 15.17 -26.31 -4.21
N PRO A 385 14.12 -25.74 -3.59
CA PRO A 385 13.56 -24.46 -4.02
C PRO A 385 14.57 -23.31 -3.92
N LEU A 386 15.48 -23.32 -2.95
CA LEU A 386 16.51 -22.28 -2.79
C LEU A 386 17.57 -22.33 -3.91
N LEU A 387 17.97 -23.53 -4.34
CA LEU A 387 19.02 -23.73 -5.35
C LEU A 387 18.49 -23.80 -6.79
N TYR A 388 17.19 -24.06 -6.99
CA TYR A 388 16.57 -24.28 -8.30
C TYR A 388 15.14 -23.67 -8.41
N PRO A 389 14.92 -22.39 -8.03
CA PRO A 389 13.61 -21.80 -7.71
C PRO A 389 12.54 -21.80 -8.82
N SER A 390 12.94 -21.94 -10.10
CA SER A 390 12.03 -21.99 -11.25
C SER A 390 11.95 -23.36 -11.93
N GLY A 391 12.74 -24.34 -11.49
CA GLY A 391 12.82 -25.69 -12.06
C GLY A 391 13.29 -25.82 -13.52
N GLY A 392 13.40 -24.70 -14.25
CA GLY A 392 13.50 -24.67 -15.71
C GLY A 392 12.14 -24.59 -16.45
N HIS A 393 11.03 -24.41 -15.75
CA HIS A 393 9.67 -24.51 -16.31
C HIS A 393 8.98 -23.18 -16.63
N ARG A 394 9.61 -22.06 -16.25
CA ARG A 394 9.01 -20.72 -16.22
C ARG A 394 9.95 -19.68 -16.80
N VAL A 395 9.41 -18.72 -17.56
CA VAL A 395 10.11 -17.56 -18.11
C VAL A 395 9.24 -16.32 -17.92
N ALA A 396 9.78 -15.27 -17.30
CA ALA A 396 9.15 -13.95 -17.33
C ALA A 396 9.51 -13.22 -18.63
N HIS A 397 8.52 -12.58 -19.24
CA HIS A 397 8.67 -11.73 -20.40
C HIS A 397 7.93 -10.41 -20.18
N THR A 398 8.65 -9.29 -20.27
CA THR A 398 8.06 -7.96 -20.20
C THR A 398 7.68 -7.51 -21.61
N VAL A 399 6.38 -7.33 -21.83
CA VAL A 399 5.82 -6.76 -23.06
C VAL A 399 5.74 -5.25 -22.89
N THR A 400 6.40 -4.51 -23.78
CA THR A 400 6.23 -3.06 -23.90
C THR A 400 5.27 -2.76 -25.03
N VAL A 401 4.25 -1.94 -24.78
CA VAL A 401 3.29 -1.47 -25.78
C VAL A 401 3.50 0.03 -26.03
N THR A 402 3.31 0.45 -27.28
CA THR A 402 3.24 1.86 -27.68
C THR A 402 1.78 2.22 -27.90
N VAL A 403 1.39 3.42 -27.47
CA VAL A 403 0.04 3.97 -27.65
C VAL A 403 0.15 5.23 -28.51
N ASP A 404 -0.55 5.23 -29.64
CA ASP A 404 -0.75 6.44 -30.46
C ASP A 404 -1.84 7.31 -29.81
N PRO A 405 -1.68 8.65 -29.75
CA PRO A 405 -2.66 9.55 -29.14
C PRO A 405 -4.01 9.55 -29.88
N VAL A 406 -5.10 9.73 -29.14
CA VAL A 406 -6.47 9.79 -29.65
C VAL A 406 -7.17 11.07 -29.17
N ASP A 407 -7.65 11.88 -30.13
CA ASP A 407 -8.40 13.11 -29.87
C ASP A 407 -9.72 12.83 -29.12
N GLY A 408 -10.02 13.64 -28.11
CA GLY A 408 -11.35 13.70 -27.48
C GLY A 408 -11.62 12.68 -26.38
N VAL A 409 -10.58 12.05 -25.82
CA VAL A 409 -10.69 11.24 -24.58
C VAL A 409 -11.18 12.12 -23.42
N ASP A 410 -12.08 11.59 -22.58
CA ASP A 410 -12.59 12.28 -21.40
C ASP A 410 -11.57 12.19 -20.24
N LEU A 411 -11.09 13.36 -19.81
CA LEU A 411 -10.10 13.54 -18.76
C LEU A 411 -10.69 14.23 -17.51
N SER A 412 -12.01 14.38 -17.44
CA SER A 412 -12.69 14.96 -16.27
C SER A 412 -12.83 13.94 -15.12
N LEU A 413 -12.92 14.46 -13.90
CA LEU A 413 -13.36 13.72 -12.71
C LEU A 413 -14.83 14.07 -12.39
N PRO A 414 -15.52 13.30 -11.50
CA PRO A 414 -16.89 13.62 -11.07
C PRO A 414 -17.03 15.07 -10.58
N ALA A 415 -18.16 15.72 -10.89
CA ALA A 415 -18.38 17.15 -10.57
C ALA A 415 -18.51 17.44 -9.07
N ASP A 416 -18.72 16.41 -8.27
CA ASP A 416 -18.78 16.37 -6.80
C ASP A 416 -17.51 15.80 -6.15
N PHE A 417 -16.46 15.52 -6.94
CA PHE A 417 -15.19 14.99 -6.45
C PHE A 417 -14.48 15.97 -5.50
N ARG A 418 -13.93 15.44 -4.41
CA ARG A 418 -13.33 16.22 -3.32
C ARG A 418 -11.80 16.24 -3.43
N TRP A 419 -11.23 17.43 -3.39
CA TRP A 419 -9.79 17.65 -3.49
C TRP A 419 -9.27 18.19 -2.17
N GLY A 420 -8.13 17.70 -1.71
CA GLY A 420 -7.57 18.13 -0.45
C GLY A 420 -6.10 17.84 -0.23
N VAL A 421 -5.67 18.13 0.99
CA VAL A 421 -4.35 17.86 1.55
C VAL A 421 -4.50 17.26 2.94
N ALA A 422 -3.43 16.64 3.44
CA ALA A 422 -3.39 16.04 4.77
C ALA A 422 -2.13 16.43 5.57
N HIS A 423 -2.25 16.42 6.90
CA HIS A 423 -1.17 16.18 7.85
C HIS A 423 -1.73 15.46 9.10
N SER A 424 -0.88 15.01 10.02
CA SER A 424 -1.28 14.55 11.36
C SER A 424 -1.09 15.67 12.39
N GLY A 425 -1.55 15.48 13.63
CA GLY A 425 -1.30 16.45 14.70
C GLY A 425 0.18 16.45 15.11
N PHE A 426 0.63 15.35 15.73
CA PHE A 426 1.98 15.21 16.29
C PHE A 426 3.13 15.55 15.32
N GLN A 427 3.01 15.21 14.03
CA GLN A 427 4.10 15.47 13.08
C GLN A 427 4.22 16.94 12.67
N ALA A 428 3.13 17.71 12.71
CA ALA A 428 3.04 19.03 12.08
C ALA A 428 2.62 20.18 13.01
N GLU A 429 1.86 19.92 14.08
CA GLU A 429 1.48 20.95 15.06
C GLU A 429 2.68 21.52 15.80
N GLY A 430 3.65 20.66 16.15
CA GLY A 430 4.86 21.05 16.86
C GLY A 430 5.74 21.98 16.02
N GLY A 431 6.43 22.90 16.70
CA GLY A 431 7.31 23.90 16.09
C GLY A 431 7.51 25.10 17.00
N PRO A 432 8.46 26.00 16.68
CA PRO A 432 8.71 27.23 17.45
C PRO A 432 7.42 28.03 17.72
N GLY A 433 7.22 28.43 18.97
CA GLY A 433 6.04 29.18 19.42
C GLY A 433 4.77 28.34 19.66
N SER A 434 4.74 27.08 19.26
CA SER A 434 3.60 26.18 19.46
C SER A 434 3.60 25.56 20.88
N PRO A 435 2.44 25.36 21.54
CA PRO A 435 2.36 24.65 22.81
C PRO A 435 2.76 23.18 22.67
N VAL A 436 3.84 22.81 23.35
CA VAL A 436 4.33 21.43 23.42
C VAL A 436 3.35 20.55 24.20
N ASP A 437 3.02 19.38 23.65
CA ASP A 437 2.28 18.34 24.38
C ASP A 437 3.22 17.23 24.88
N PRO A 438 3.69 17.27 26.14
CA PRO A 438 4.53 16.24 26.73
C PRO A 438 3.77 14.98 27.16
N ASN A 439 2.46 14.90 26.88
CA ASN A 439 1.56 13.88 27.40
C ASN A 439 1.25 12.74 26.41
N SER A 440 1.90 12.71 25.23
CA SER A 440 1.82 11.57 24.30
C SER A 440 2.93 10.53 24.52
N ASP A 441 2.64 9.28 24.17
CA ASP A 441 3.59 8.18 24.18
C ASP A 441 4.76 8.41 23.21
N TRP A 442 4.46 8.92 22.02
CA TRP A 442 5.44 9.34 21.01
C TRP A 442 6.34 10.47 21.50
N TYR A 443 5.82 11.46 22.22
CA TYR A 443 6.65 12.52 22.82
C TYR A 443 7.71 11.93 23.74
N ARG A 444 7.32 11.00 24.62
CA ARG A 444 8.24 10.28 25.50
C ARG A 444 9.20 9.37 24.73
N TRP A 445 8.77 8.82 23.60
CA TRP A 445 9.57 7.91 22.79
C TRP A 445 10.72 8.62 22.07
N VAL A 446 10.47 9.79 21.47
CA VAL A 446 11.51 10.59 20.80
C VAL A 446 12.44 11.29 21.79
N HIS A 447 11.97 11.57 23.01
CA HIS A 447 12.77 12.17 24.09
C HIS A 447 13.50 11.17 25.00
N ASP A 448 13.33 9.85 24.83
CA ASP A 448 14.06 8.86 25.63
C ASP A 448 15.56 8.86 25.28
N PRO A 449 16.46 9.19 26.23
CA PRO A 449 17.89 9.26 25.92
C PRO A 449 18.50 7.93 25.46
N LEU A 450 17.86 6.79 25.78
CA LEU A 450 18.29 5.49 25.28
C LEU A 450 17.86 5.28 23.82
N ASN A 451 16.65 5.67 23.43
CA ASN A 451 16.21 5.63 22.03
C ASN A 451 17.08 6.52 21.13
N GLN A 452 17.38 7.74 21.57
CA GLN A 452 18.29 8.66 20.87
C GLN A 452 19.71 8.07 20.76
N LEU A 453 20.27 7.56 21.85
CA LEU A 453 21.60 6.93 21.87
C LEU A 453 21.70 5.67 20.98
N LEU A 454 20.60 4.96 20.77
CA LEU A 454 20.51 3.79 19.90
C LEU A 454 20.19 4.12 18.44
N GLY A 455 19.91 5.39 18.10
CA GLY A 455 19.50 5.80 16.75
C GLY A 455 18.14 5.24 16.33
N LEU A 456 17.22 5.02 17.27
CA LEU A 456 15.87 4.54 16.98
C LEU A 456 14.91 5.67 16.57
N VAL A 457 15.27 6.92 16.85
CA VAL A 457 14.48 8.13 16.64
C VAL A 457 15.40 9.28 16.24
N ASN A 458 14.97 10.10 15.29
CA ASN A 458 15.67 11.30 14.84
C ASN A 458 14.73 12.51 14.94
N GLY A 459 15.22 13.62 15.49
CA GLY A 459 14.42 14.84 15.70
C GLY A 459 13.39 14.75 16.85
N VAL A 460 12.75 15.89 17.12
CA VAL A 460 11.69 16.08 18.13
C VAL A 460 10.60 17.01 17.58
N PRO A 461 9.34 16.93 18.02
CA PRO A 461 8.25 17.74 17.45
C PRO A 461 8.40 19.24 17.69
N GLU A 462 9.14 19.67 18.71
CA GLU A 462 9.43 21.09 18.99
C GLU A 462 10.14 21.83 17.85
N ASP A 463 10.89 21.11 17.00
CA ASP A 463 11.60 21.65 15.82
C ASP A 463 10.73 21.66 14.54
N GLY A 464 9.43 21.34 14.65
CA GLY A 464 8.53 21.12 13.52
C GLY A 464 7.98 22.38 12.83
N PRO A 465 7.05 22.22 11.86
CA PRO A 465 6.53 23.29 11.03
C PRO A 465 5.47 24.18 11.71
N GLY A 466 5.05 23.90 12.94
CA GLY A 466 4.21 24.79 13.75
C GLY A 466 2.80 25.03 13.20
N ALA A 467 2.15 24.03 12.60
CA ALA A 467 0.77 24.13 12.10
C ALA A 467 -0.23 24.59 13.19
N TYR A 468 0.06 24.35 14.47
CA TYR A 468 -0.71 24.85 15.61
C TYR A 468 -0.84 26.39 15.61
N VAL A 469 0.20 27.11 15.16
CA VAL A 469 0.18 28.59 15.07
C VAL A 469 -0.09 29.10 13.65
N SER A 470 0.18 28.28 12.62
CA SER A 470 0.10 28.67 11.20
C SER A 470 -1.22 28.26 10.49
N TYR A 471 -2.15 27.58 11.17
CA TYR A 471 -3.36 27.00 10.55
C TYR A 471 -4.21 27.98 9.72
N GLU A 472 -4.26 29.26 10.06
CA GLU A 472 -4.98 30.26 9.25
C GLU A 472 -4.32 30.47 7.88
N SER A 473 -3.00 30.70 7.85
CA SER A 473 -2.23 30.85 6.61
C SER A 473 -2.13 29.54 5.82
N ASP A 474 -2.07 28.41 6.51
CA ASP A 474 -2.05 27.09 5.87
C ASP A 474 -3.40 26.80 5.18
N ALA A 475 -4.51 27.24 5.78
CA ALA A 475 -5.83 27.21 5.16
C ALA A 475 -5.97 28.21 4.00
N ASP A 476 -5.37 29.40 4.06
CA ASP A 476 -5.31 30.35 2.93
C ASP A 476 -4.55 29.74 1.74
N LEU A 477 -3.36 29.20 1.95
CA LEU A 477 -2.54 28.57 0.90
C LEU A 477 -3.24 27.34 0.29
N ALA A 478 -3.80 26.47 1.12
CA ALA A 478 -4.58 25.33 0.64
C ALA A 478 -5.77 25.78 -0.22
N ARG A 479 -6.44 26.88 0.14
CA ARG A 479 -7.59 27.35 -0.63
C ARG A 479 -7.20 28.06 -1.92
N ASP A 480 -6.29 29.04 -1.85
CA ASP A 480 -6.06 30.00 -2.92
C ASP A 480 -4.91 29.60 -3.87
N GLU A 481 -3.91 28.85 -3.40
CA GLU A 481 -2.85 28.32 -4.28
C GLU A 481 -3.15 26.91 -4.78
N LEU A 482 -3.56 25.99 -3.90
CA LEU A 482 -3.84 24.59 -4.29
C LEU A 482 -5.24 24.39 -4.88
N GLY A 483 -6.17 25.34 -4.68
CA GLY A 483 -7.55 25.24 -5.16
C GLY A 483 -8.38 24.15 -4.48
N VAL A 484 -7.95 23.62 -3.34
CA VAL A 484 -8.62 22.48 -2.70
C VAL A 484 -9.92 22.87 -1.97
N ASN A 485 -10.71 21.87 -1.60
CA ASN A 485 -12.00 22.01 -0.92
C ASN A 485 -12.15 21.16 0.36
N THR A 486 -11.16 20.32 0.68
CA THR A 486 -11.14 19.49 1.91
C THR A 486 -9.77 19.55 2.55
N PHE A 487 -9.71 19.51 3.88
CA PHE A 487 -8.45 19.47 4.63
C PHE A 487 -8.53 18.35 5.68
N ARG A 488 -7.60 17.39 5.62
CA ARG A 488 -7.54 16.27 6.57
C ARG A 488 -6.49 16.54 7.65
N MET A 489 -6.87 16.38 8.92
CA MET A 489 -5.96 16.54 10.07
C MET A 489 -6.28 15.58 11.21
N GLY A 490 -5.37 15.43 12.17
CA GLY A 490 -5.61 14.71 13.43
C GLY A 490 -6.14 15.61 14.54
N ILE A 491 -6.67 15.00 15.61
CA ILE A 491 -6.81 15.63 16.93
C ILE A 491 -5.99 14.80 17.91
N GLU A 492 -5.05 15.44 18.62
CA GLU A 492 -4.19 14.74 19.58
C GLU A 492 -4.95 14.41 20.87
N TRP A 493 -5.18 13.11 21.11
CA TRP A 493 -5.90 12.63 22.29
C TRP A 493 -5.23 13.08 23.59
N SER A 494 -3.91 13.17 23.62
CA SER A 494 -3.11 13.63 24.75
C SER A 494 -3.29 15.13 25.07
N ARG A 495 -3.59 15.98 24.07
CA ARG A 495 -3.98 17.38 24.29
C ARG A 495 -5.35 17.50 24.93
N ILE A 496 -6.34 16.77 24.40
CA ILE A 496 -7.72 16.82 24.90
C ILE A 496 -7.82 16.20 26.30
N PHE A 497 -7.20 15.03 26.51
CA PHE A 497 -7.20 14.27 27.76
C PHE A 497 -5.78 13.94 28.25
N PRO A 498 -5.03 14.93 28.79
CA PRO A 498 -3.71 14.70 29.37
C PRO A 498 -3.77 13.88 30.68
N ASN A 499 -4.95 13.74 31.28
CA ASN A 499 -5.22 12.96 32.49
C ASN A 499 -6.25 11.85 32.22
N SER A 500 -6.20 10.77 33.00
CA SER A 500 -6.98 9.56 32.73
C SER A 500 -8.49 9.69 32.94
N THR A 501 -9.24 9.27 31.92
CA THR A 501 -10.71 9.17 31.91
C THR A 501 -11.26 7.87 32.51
N ALA A 502 -10.40 7.00 33.06
CA ALA A 502 -10.77 5.71 33.65
C ALA A 502 -11.57 5.81 34.97
N ALA A 503 -11.77 7.03 35.51
CA ALA A 503 -12.65 7.29 36.65
C ALA A 503 -14.14 7.40 36.29
N ILE A 504 -14.44 7.49 34.98
CA ILE A 504 -15.79 7.48 34.42
C ILE A 504 -16.02 6.04 33.91
N ASP A 505 -17.01 5.33 34.45
CA ASP A 505 -17.38 4.00 33.97
C ASP A 505 -18.52 4.15 32.96
N ILE A 506 -18.44 3.44 31.84
CA ILE A 506 -19.50 3.37 30.80
C ILE A 506 -20.05 1.93 30.66
N SER A 507 -19.55 1.00 31.47
CA SER A 507 -19.90 -0.42 31.40
C SER A 507 -21.10 -0.81 32.26
N ASP A 508 -21.56 0.05 33.17
CA ASP A 508 -22.70 -0.17 34.06
C ASP A 508 -24.03 0.39 33.52
N GLU A 509 -24.01 1.38 32.62
CA GLU A 509 -25.21 1.93 31.96
C GLU A 509 -25.83 1.00 30.88
N GLY A 510 -25.10 -0.06 30.48
CA GLY A 510 -25.55 -1.04 29.47
C GLY A 510 -24.78 -1.01 28.15
N GLY A 511 -23.73 -0.19 28.06
CA GLY A 511 -22.87 0.00 26.88
C GLY A 511 -23.24 1.24 26.07
N GLY A 512 -22.23 1.95 25.58
CA GLY A 512 -22.35 3.29 25.02
C GLY A 512 -22.08 4.40 26.05
N VAL A 513 -21.64 5.56 25.57
CA VAL A 513 -21.34 6.76 26.37
C VAL A 513 -22.61 7.62 26.53
N SER A 514 -22.94 8.06 27.75
CA SER A 514 -24.10 8.91 28.03
C SER A 514 -23.80 10.42 28.01
N LEU A 515 -24.84 11.26 28.04
CA LEU A 515 -24.68 12.71 28.23
C LEU A 515 -24.08 13.06 29.60
N ALA A 516 -24.28 12.23 30.62
CA ALA A 516 -23.68 12.44 31.93
C ALA A 516 -22.17 12.17 31.90
N ASP A 517 -21.76 11.13 31.17
CA ASP A 517 -20.35 10.79 30.95
C ASP A 517 -19.66 11.87 30.12
N LEU A 518 -20.29 12.36 29.06
CA LEU A 518 -19.79 13.49 28.29
C LEU A 518 -19.61 14.76 29.13
N GLN A 519 -20.52 15.05 30.05
CA GLN A 519 -20.39 16.17 30.99
C GLN A 519 -19.30 15.94 32.05
N ALA A 520 -19.04 14.70 32.43
CA ALA A 520 -17.92 14.35 33.32
C ALA A 520 -16.57 14.39 32.59
N LEU A 521 -16.52 13.94 31.33
CA LEU A 521 -15.38 14.07 30.42
C LEU A 521 -15.06 15.56 30.18
N ASP A 522 -16.08 16.41 29.97
CA ASP A 522 -15.91 17.86 29.81
C ASP A 522 -15.25 18.55 31.02
N ALA A 523 -15.40 17.96 32.22
CA ALA A 523 -14.76 18.44 33.44
C ALA A 523 -13.32 17.90 33.64
N LEU A 524 -12.86 16.99 32.79
CA LEU A 524 -11.49 16.46 32.73
C LEU A 524 -10.70 16.94 31.50
N ALA A 525 -11.40 17.39 30.46
CA ALA A 525 -10.82 17.83 29.20
C ALA A 525 -10.04 19.15 29.32
N ASN A 526 -9.02 19.32 28.49
CA ASN A 526 -8.34 20.59 28.33
C ASN A 526 -9.18 21.52 27.42
N LEU A 527 -9.99 22.37 28.04
CA LEU A 527 -10.91 23.25 27.32
C LEU A 527 -10.22 24.31 26.45
N ASP A 528 -8.96 24.66 26.74
CA ASP A 528 -8.18 25.57 25.88
C ASP A 528 -7.79 24.89 24.55
N GLU A 529 -7.44 23.60 24.58
CA GLU A 529 -7.14 22.79 23.39
C GLU A 529 -8.42 22.45 22.60
N VAL A 530 -9.54 22.17 23.29
CA VAL A 530 -10.86 22.08 22.63
C VAL A 530 -11.21 23.40 21.92
N GLY A 531 -10.92 24.54 22.56
CA GLY A 531 -11.07 25.87 21.96
C GLY A 531 -10.17 26.09 20.75
N HIS A 532 -8.92 25.62 20.79
CA HIS A 532 -7.99 25.68 19.68
C HIS A 532 -8.50 24.89 18.45
N TYR A 533 -8.82 23.60 18.59
CA TYR A 533 -9.31 22.80 17.46
C TYR A 533 -10.62 23.36 16.86
N ARG A 534 -11.53 23.91 17.68
CA ARG A 534 -12.71 24.64 17.15
C ARG A 534 -12.34 25.85 16.29
N ALA A 535 -11.33 26.62 16.69
CA ALA A 535 -10.84 27.75 15.91
C ALA A 535 -10.14 27.32 14.61
N VAL A 536 -9.42 26.19 14.61
CA VAL A 536 -8.86 25.58 13.40
C VAL A 536 -9.98 25.18 12.42
N PHE A 537 -11.04 24.51 12.90
CA PHE A 537 -12.17 24.14 12.05
C PHE A 537 -12.95 25.36 11.54
N ASP A 538 -13.13 26.41 12.36
CA ASP A 538 -13.73 27.68 11.89
C ASP A 538 -12.86 28.36 10.81
N ALA A 539 -11.54 28.35 10.97
CA ALA A 539 -10.60 28.93 10.00
C ALA A 539 -10.61 28.20 8.64
N LEU A 540 -10.72 26.87 8.65
CA LEU A 540 -10.91 26.03 7.46
C LEU A 540 -12.26 26.34 6.78
N ARG A 541 -13.36 26.28 7.55
CA ARG A 541 -14.72 26.41 7.02
C ARG A 541 -15.02 27.82 6.51
N LEU A 542 -14.44 28.86 7.11
CA LEU A 542 -14.48 30.24 6.62
C LEU A 542 -13.94 30.38 5.19
N ARG A 543 -12.97 29.53 4.80
CA ARG A 543 -12.32 29.51 3.49
C ARG A 543 -12.98 28.52 2.51
N GLY A 544 -14.00 27.79 2.96
CA GLY A 544 -14.67 26.76 2.16
C GLY A 544 -13.87 25.45 2.07
N LEU A 545 -13.05 25.15 3.07
CA LEU A 545 -12.42 23.85 3.27
C LEU A 545 -13.26 23.05 4.27
N ASP A 546 -13.85 21.94 3.82
CA ASP A 546 -14.55 21.02 4.71
C ASP A 546 -13.52 20.18 5.49
N PRO A 547 -13.57 20.12 6.84
CA PRO A 547 -12.66 19.29 7.62
C PRO A 547 -12.90 17.79 7.38
N MET A 548 -11.81 17.01 7.49
CA MET A 548 -11.84 15.57 7.73
C MET A 548 -10.95 15.25 8.93
N VAL A 549 -11.55 14.77 10.02
CA VAL A 549 -10.84 14.56 11.29
C VAL A 549 -10.43 13.10 11.45
N THR A 550 -9.15 12.90 11.75
CA THR A 550 -8.58 11.61 12.18
C THR A 550 -8.54 11.57 13.70
N VAL A 551 -9.36 10.72 14.32
CA VAL A 551 -9.52 10.67 15.79
C VAL A 551 -8.27 10.10 16.45
N ASN A 552 -7.65 9.05 15.89
CA ASN A 552 -6.35 8.56 16.31
C ASN A 552 -5.38 8.43 15.14
N HIS A 553 -4.24 9.13 15.24
CA HIS A 553 -3.12 9.02 14.29
C HIS A 553 -1.87 8.52 15.03
N PHE A 554 -1.90 7.23 15.40
CA PHE A 554 -0.92 6.49 16.21
C PHE A 554 -0.72 6.94 17.66
N THR A 555 -0.69 8.25 17.94
CA THR A 555 -0.39 8.80 19.27
C THR A 555 -1.41 8.40 20.33
N LEU A 556 -0.93 8.05 21.53
CA LEU A 556 -1.76 7.72 22.68
C LEU A 556 -1.36 8.57 23.90
N PRO A 557 -2.32 8.96 24.77
CA PRO A 557 -1.97 9.59 26.03
C PRO A 557 -1.07 8.69 26.88
N VAL A 558 -0.12 9.28 27.59
CA VAL A 558 0.86 8.59 28.45
C VAL A 558 0.21 7.68 29.50
N TRP A 559 -1.00 8.01 29.95
CA TRP A 559 -1.76 7.21 30.90
C TRP A 559 -2.45 5.99 30.26
N VAL A 560 -2.60 5.96 28.93
CA VAL A 560 -2.98 4.79 28.11
C VAL A 560 -1.73 3.98 27.75
N HIS A 561 -0.65 4.65 27.36
CA HIS A 561 0.61 4.03 26.95
C HIS A 561 1.84 4.76 27.51
N ASP A 562 2.60 4.11 28.39
CA ASP A 562 3.89 4.62 28.86
C ASP A 562 5.01 3.74 28.27
N PRO A 563 5.45 3.98 27.02
CA PRO A 563 6.22 3.00 26.25
C PRO A 563 7.58 2.70 26.88
N ILE A 564 8.17 3.65 27.61
CA ILE A 564 9.47 3.49 28.28
C ILE A 564 9.35 2.53 29.48
N VAL A 565 8.23 2.57 30.19
CA VAL A 565 7.91 1.62 31.27
C VAL A 565 7.37 0.30 30.71
N ALA A 566 6.57 0.36 29.66
CA ALA A 566 5.89 -0.80 29.07
C ALA A 566 6.86 -1.72 28.31
N ARG A 567 7.77 -1.17 27.50
CA ARG A 567 8.78 -1.91 26.70
C ARG A 567 9.44 -3.07 27.46
N PRO A 568 10.14 -2.87 28.60
CA PRO A 568 10.80 -3.96 29.31
C PRO A 568 9.81 -4.95 29.94
N LEU A 569 8.62 -4.49 30.38
CA LEU A 569 7.60 -5.36 30.97
C LEU A 569 6.97 -6.27 29.91
N ILE A 570 6.59 -5.71 28.77
CA ILE A 570 6.06 -6.41 27.60
C ILE A 570 7.10 -7.40 27.07
N GLN A 571 8.36 -6.98 26.88
CA GLN A 571 9.42 -7.85 26.37
C GLN A 571 9.68 -9.07 27.29
N LEU A 572 9.52 -8.91 28.61
CA LEU A 572 9.65 -9.97 29.61
C LEU A 572 8.33 -10.75 29.87
N GLY A 573 7.24 -10.41 29.21
CA GLY A 573 5.93 -11.05 29.39
C GLY A 573 5.27 -10.79 30.75
N LEU A 574 5.68 -9.72 31.44
CA LEU A 574 5.14 -9.22 32.70
C LEU A 574 3.92 -8.31 32.44
N PRO A 575 3.04 -8.08 33.43
CA PRO A 575 1.96 -7.11 33.30
C PRO A 575 2.53 -5.68 33.16
N ALA A 576 2.15 -4.98 32.08
CA ALA A 576 2.38 -3.55 31.90
C ALA A 576 1.03 -2.81 32.11
N PRO A 577 0.97 -1.75 32.94
CA PRO A 577 -0.31 -1.10 33.28
C PRO A 577 -0.82 -0.16 32.19
N ALA A 578 0.07 0.65 31.59
CA ALA A 578 -0.22 1.54 30.47
C ALA A 578 0.46 0.96 29.22
N ALA A 579 -0.22 -0.01 28.59
CA ALA A 579 0.33 -0.85 27.51
C ALA A 579 -0.24 -0.51 26.12
N GLY A 580 -0.83 0.68 25.95
CA GLY A 580 -1.41 1.11 24.68
C GLY A 580 -2.49 0.16 24.18
N TRP A 581 -2.51 -0.11 22.87
CA TRP A 581 -3.43 -1.06 22.24
C TRP A 581 -3.27 -2.51 22.69
N LEU A 582 -2.27 -2.87 23.51
CA LEU A 582 -2.23 -4.20 24.15
C LEU A 582 -3.14 -4.32 25.38
N SER A 583 -3.62 -3.21 25.95
CA SER A 583 -4.58 -3.25 27.06
C SER A 583 -6.01 -3.41 26.55
N SER A 584 -6.76 -4.34 27.14
CA SER A 584 -8.19 -4.54 26.85
C SER A 584 -9.09 -3.42 27.40
N SER A 585 -8.55 -2.42 28.10
CA SER A 585 -9.26 -1.20 28.51
C SER A 585 -9.24 -0.11 27.43
N THR A 586 -8.19 -0.07 26.61
CA THR A 586 -7.94 1.00 25.62
C THR A 586 -9.10 1.21 24.65
N PRO A 587 -9.79 0.17 24.14
CA PRO A 587 -10.95 0.38 23.27
C PRO A 587 -12.11 1.16 23.94
N GLY A 588 -12.35 0.95 25.23
CA GLY A 588 -13.40 1.67 25.97
C GLY A 588 -13.00 3.08 26.40
N GLU A 589 -11.71 3.35 26.61
CA GLU A 589 -11.22 4.73 26.76
C GLU A 589 -11.25 5.48 25.42
N PHE A 590 -11.01 4.78 24.30
CA PHE A 590 -11.11 5.33 22.96
C PHE A 590 -12.58 5.60 22.55
N GLU A 591 -13.53 4.77 22.96
CA GLU A 591 -14.97 5.00 22.81
C GLU A 591 -15.41 6.32 23.48
N LYS A 592 -14.98 6.57 24.72
CA LYS A 592 -15.20 7.84 25.44
C LYS A 592 -14.65 9.04 24.67
N TYR A 593 -13.43 8.92 24.16
CA TYR A 593 -12.77 9.98 23.42
C TYR A 593 -13.47 10.27 22.08
N ALA A 594 -13.82 9.23 21.32
CA ALA A 594 -14.57 9.33 20.07
C ALA A 594 -15.95 9.99 20.28
N ALA A 595 -16.70 9.57 21.32
CA ALA A 595 -17.96 10.21 21.71
C ALA A 595 -17.77 11.69 22.06
N TYR A 596 -16.70 12.02 22.79
CA TYR A 596 -16.43 13.40 23.22
C TYR A 596 -16.06 14.31 22.04
N VAL A 597 -15.20 13.88 21.12
CA VAL A 597 -14.87 14.71 19.94
C VAL A 597 -16.06 14.86 19.01
N ALA A 598 -16.87 13.81 18.80
CA ALA A 598 -18.13 13.90 18.04
C ALA A 598 -19.09 14.93 18.67
N TRP A 599 -19.30 14.85 19.99
CA TRP A 599 -20.14 15.81 20.72
C TRP A 599 -19.61 17.24 20.74
N LYS A 600 -18.28 17.45 20.60
CA LYS A 600 -17.64 18.77 20.64
C LYS A 600 -17.43 19.44 19.29
N PHE A 601 -17.40 18.67 18.20
CA PHE A 601 -17.03 19.18 16.87
C PHE A 601 -17.98 18.76 15.73
N GLY A 602 -19.02 17.94 15.97
CA GLY A 602 -19.98 17.53 14.93
C GLY A 602 -20.75 18.68 14.26
N ASP A 603 -20.90 19.83 14.92
CA ASP A 603 -21.43 21.06 14.31
C ASP A 603 -20.46 21.73 13.30
N GLN A 604 -19.23 21.22 13.20
CA GLN A 604 -18.17 21.66 12.28
C GLN A 604 -17.61 20.52 11.40
N VAL A 605 -17.84 19.24 11.72
CA VAL A 605 -17.12 18.09 11.16
C VAL A 605 -18.02 16.86 10.97
N ASP A 606 -18.36 16.54 9.71
CA ASP A 606 -19.12 15.32 9.35
C ASP A 606 -18.21 14.15 8.92
N ASN A 607 -16.98 14.43 8.45
CA ASN A 607 -16.09 13.42 7.86
C ASN A 607 -15.11 12.89 8.91
N TRP A 608 -15.30 11.65 9.36
CA TRP A 608 -14.51 11.06 10.45
C TRP A 608 -13.69 9.85 9.99
N VAL A 609 -12.41 9.83 10.37
CA VAL A 609 -11.51 8.67 10.27
C VAL A 609 -11.18 8.25 11.69
N THR A 610 -11.62 7.07 12.16
CA THR A 610 -11.38 6.70 13.57
C THR A 610 -9.90 6.42 13.84
N VAL A 611 -9.24 5.64 12.99
CA VAL A 611 -7.85 5.19 13.16
C VAL A 611 -7.06 5.33 11.87
N ASN A 612 -5.78 5.70 12.00
CA ASN A 612 -4.81 5.74 10.91
C ASN A 612 -3.98 4.45 10.84
N GLU A 613 -3.76 3.94 9.62
CA GLU A 613 -2.95 2.77 9.26
C GLU A 613 -2.87 1.65 10.32
N PRO A 614 -3.98 1.04 10.75
CA PRO A 614 -3.97 0.13 11.91
C PRO A 614 -3.03 -1.08 11.79
N PHE A 615 -2.62 -1.46 10.57
CA PHE A 615 -1.66 -2.55 10.33
C PHE A 615 -0.18 -2.10 10.29
N SER A 616 0.14 -0.86 9.89
CA SER A 616 1.56 -0.43 9.75
C SER A 616 2.38 -0.60 11.02
N PRO A 617 1.89 -0.21 12.22
CA PRO A 617 2.67 -0.37 13.46
C PRO A 617 2.97 -1.82 13.83
N VAL A 618 2.26 -2.82 13.28
CA VAL A 618 2.61 -4.23 13.49
C VAL A 618 4.06 -4.52 13.06
N LEU A 619 4.52 -3.84 12.00
CA LEU A 619 5.86 -4.01 11.46
C LEU A 619 6.95 -3.30 12.28
N THR A 620 6.62 -2.16 12.89
CA THR A 620 7.57 -1.25 13.56
C THR A 620 7.52 -1.29 15.09
N GLU A 621 6.47 -1.86 15.70
CA GLU A 621 6.36 -2.06 17.15
C GLU A 621 6.73 -3.48 17.61
N PHE A 622 6.44 -4.52 16.81
CA PHE A 622 6.42 -5.93 17.28
C PHE A 622 7.41 -6.88 16.60
N LEU A 623 7.91 -6.52 15.41
CA LEU A 623 8.74 -7.38 14.56
C LEU A 623 10.19 -6.92 14.51
N ALA A 624 11.11 -7.89 14.39
CA ALA A 624 12.47 -7.66 13.96
C ALA A 624 12.75 -8.53 12.74
N ILE A 625 12.97 -7.90 11.59
CA ILE A 625 13.28 -8.55 10.31
C ILE A 625 14.54 -7.89 9.72
N PRO A 626 15.22 -8.49 8.71
CA PRO A 626 16.40 -7.87 8.12
C PRO A 626 16.12 -6.43 7.68
N TRP A 627 16.95 -5.48 8.15
CA TRP A 627 16.85 -4.03 7.90
C TRP A 627 15.64 -3.32 8.53
N VAL A 628 14.85 -3.97 9.38
CA VAL A 628 13.80 -3.33 10.20
C VAL A 628 13.92 -3.82 11.65
N VAL A 629 14.36 -2.91 12.53
CA VAL A 629 14.26 -3.06 13.99
C VAL A 629 12.97 -2.39 14.47
N PRO A 630 12.33 -2.87 15.55
CA PRO A 630 11.11 -2.26 16.04
C PRO A 630 11.46 -0.94 16.74
N ASN A 631 11.33 0.16 16.01
CA ASN A 631 11.74 1.51 16.38
C ASN A 631 10.57 2.45 16.71
N TRP A 632 9.32 1.99 16.61
CA TRP A 632 8.11 2.71 17.05
C TRP A 632 7.70 2.25 18.46
N PRO A 633 7.09 3.12 19.30
CA PRO A 633 6.75 2.77 20.69
C PRO A 633 5.71 1.62 20.73
N PRO A 634 5.92 0.53 21.50
CA PRO A 634 6.91 0.35 22.55
C PRO A 634 8.21 -0.38 22.13
N GLY A 635 8.41 -0.66 20.85
CA GLY A 635 9.68 -1.18 20.31
C GLY A 635 10.11 -2.52 20.91
N VAL A 636 9.31 -3.57 20.68
CA VAL A 636 9.49 -4.91 21.28
C VAL A 636 9.60 -6.00 20.21
N ILE A 637 10.36 -7.05 20.50
CA ILE A 637 10.40 -8.26 19.67
C ILE A 637 9.42 -9.26 20.28
N ARG A 638 8.13 -9.09 19.95
CA ARG A 638 6.99 -9.85 20.47
C ARG A 638 5.90 -10.03 19.40
N PRO A 639 6.19 -10.77 18.31
CA PRO A 639 5.20 -11.03 17.24
C PRO A 639 3.88 -11.60 17.79
N ASP A 640 3.94 -12.47 18.81
CA ASP A 640 2.77 -13.11 19.43
C ASP A 640 1.77 -12.16 20.11
N LEU A 641 2.04 -10.85 20.12
CA LEU A 641 1.13 -9.81 20.60
C LEU A 641 0.42 -9.03 19.47
N ALA A 642 0.86 -9.18 18.22
CA ALA A 642 0.34 -8.41 17.08
C ALA A 642 -1.17 -8.62 16.83
N SER A 643 -1.68 -9.84 17.01
CA SER A 643 -3.14 -10.06 16.93
C SER A 643 -3.90 -9.42 18.10
N THR A 644 -3.32 -9.34 19.30
CA THR A 644 -3.96 -8.63 20.43
C THR A 644 -4.03 -7.12 20.15
N PHE A 645 -2.94 -6.54 19.62
CA PHE A 645 -2.87 -5.15 19.18
C PHE A 645 -3.92 -4.82 18.10
N LEU A 646 -3.95 -5.61 17.02
CA LEU A 646 -4.90 -5.44 15.91
C LEU A 646 -6.36 -5.67 16.32
N VAL A 647 -6.65 -6.68 17.13
CA VAL A 647 -8.01 -6.96 17.63
C VAL A 647 -8.51 -5.82 18.52
N ASN A 648 -7.68 -5.28 19.41
CA ASN A 648 -8.08 -4.15 20.25
C ASN A 648 -8.30 -2.87 19.42
N GLN A 649 -7.47 -2.60 18.40
CA GLN A 649 -7.76 -1.51 17.45
C GLN A 649 -9.06 -1.73 16.68
N ALA A 650 -9.38 -2.95 16.25
CA ALA A 650 -10.63 -3.25 15.57
C ALA A 650 -11.85 -3.07 16.49
N ILE A 651 -11.78 -3.51 17.77
CA ILE A 651 -12.79 -3.21 18.79
C ILE A 651 -12.92 -1.68 18.97
N GLY A 652 -11.80 -0.97 19.06
CA GLY A 652 -11.77 0.49 19.23
C GLY A 652 -12.42 1.23 18.06
N HIS A 653 -12.12 0.84 16.82
CA HIS A 653 -12.77 1.38 15.62
C HIS A 653 -14.29 1.14 15.61
N VAL A 654 -14.75 -0.08 15.94
CA VAL A 654 -16.19 -0.41 15.99
C VAL A 654 -16.90 0.41 17.08
N ALA A 655 -16.29 0.54 18.26
CA ALA A 655 -16.84 1.34 19.35
C ALA A 655 -16.85 2.85 19.00
N ALA A 656 -15.78 3.36 18.38
CA ALA A 656 -15.71 4.74 17.91
C ALA A 656 -16.72 5.04 16.79
N TYR A 657 -16.97 4.12 15.86
CA TYR A 657 -18.00 4.24 14.82
C TYR A 657 -19.38 4.46 15.45
N ASP A 658 -19.79 3.58 16.37
CA ASP A 658 -21.08 3.71 17.07
C ASP A 658 -21.14 4.96 17.95
N ALA A 659 -20.05 5.31 18.64
CA ALA A 659 -19.96 6.49 19.48
C ALA A 659 -20.09 7.80 18.68
N ILE A 660 -19.45 7.89 17.50
CA ILE A 660 -19.55 9.06 16.63
C ILE A 660 -20.98 9.17 16.08
N HIS A 661 -21.55 8.09 15.50
CA HIS A 661 -22.94 8.10 15.00
C HIS A 661 -24.02 8.35 16.08
N ALA A 662 -23.69 8.16 17.37
CA ALA A 662 -24.59 8.46 18.48
C ALA A 662 -24.56 9.93 18.91
N TRP A 663 -23.43 10.63 18.72
CA TRP A 663 -23.17 11.95 19.30
C TRP A 663 -22.99 13.07 18.28
N ASP A 664 -22.46 12.76 17.11
CA ASP A 664 -22.52 13.64 15.94
C ASP A 664 -23.89 13.49 15.26
N THR A 665 -24.71 14.54 15.36
CA THR A 665 -26.13 14.55 14.97
C THR A 665 -26.55 15.83 14.25
N GLU A 666 -25.62 16.75 14.02
CA GLU A 666 -25.82 17.95 13.19
C GLU A 666 -25.19 17.72 11.81
N VAL A 667 -25.48 18.55 10.81
CA VAL A 667 -24.92 18.39 9.45
C VAL A 667 -24.17 19.66 9.12
N ALA A 668 -22.84 19.64 9.25
CA ALA A 668 -22.01 20.77 8.86
C ALA A 668 -21.71 20.74 7.35
N ASN A 669 -21.57 19.57 6.73
CA ASN A 669 -21.18 19.42 5.33
C ASN A 669 -22.40 19.28 4.41
N ALA A 670 -22.64 20.32 3.62
CA ALA A 670 -23.88 20.51 2.86
C ALA A 670 -24.14 19.39 1.82
N GLY A 671 -25.01 18.45 2.18
CA GLY A 671 -25.42 17.33 1.33
C GLY A 671 -24.93 15.95 1.80
N GLY A 672 -24.13 15.89 2.88
CA GLY A 672 -23.75 14.66 3.56
C GLY A 672 -24.82 14.14 4.54
N PRO A 673 -24.58 12.97 5.16
CA PRO A 673 -25.16 12.62 6.46
C PRO A 673 -24.52 13.48 7.57
N ALA A 674 -25.03 13.41 8.80
CA ALA A 674 -24.43 14.07 9.97
C ALA A 674 -23.01 13.55 10.23
N ALA A 675 -22.90 12.27 10.58
CA ALA A 675 -21.64 11.56 10.62
C ALA A 675 -21.46 10.70 9.35
N PHE A 676 -20.27 10.76 8.75
CA PHE A 676 -19.77 9.89 7.70
C PHE A 676 -18.44 9.29 8.16
N VAL A 677 -18.46 8.05 8.64
CA VAL A 677 -17.37 7.50 9.49
C VAL A 677 -16.64 6.34 8.81
N GLY A 678 -15.32 6.38 8.79
CA GLY A 678 -14.46 5.34 8.21
C GLY A 678 -13.18 5.11 9.00
N PHE A 679 -12.26 4.37 8.38
CA PHE A 679 -10.87 4.23 8.82
C PHE A 679 -9.95 4.48 7.61
N ALA A 680 -8.69 4.80 7.86
CA ALA A 680 -7.70 5.03 6.81
C ALA A 680 -6.60 3.96 6.89
N LEU A 681 -6.28 3.29 5.77
CA LEU A 681 -5.38 2.13 5.74
C LEU A 681 -4.29 2.28 4.67
N ASN A 682 -3.03 2.06 5.06
CA ASN A 682 -1.95 1.82 4.12
C ASN A 682 -2.22 0.55 3.33
N MET A 683 -2.32 0.68 2.01
CA MET A 683 -2.44 -0.46 1.12
C MET A 683 -1.18 -0.56 0.28
N LEU A 684 -0.27 -1.44 0.69
CA LEU A 684 1.05 -1.66 0.11
C LEU A 684 1.02 -2.95 -0.75
N PRO A 685 0.92 -2.86 -2.09
CA PRO A 685 0.95 -4.02 -2.97
C PRO A 685 2.37 -4.58 -3.01
N ALA A 686 2.53 -5.82 -2.55
CA ALA A 686 3.78 -6.53 -2.65
C ALA A 686 4.00 -7.06 -4.08
N ARG A 687 5.27 -7.02 -4.52
CA ARG A 687 5.73 -7.48 -5.83
C ARG A 687 6.77 -8.59 -5.65
N PRO A 688 6.73 -9.71 -6.39
CA PRO A 688 7.81 -10.69 -6.35
C PRO A 688 9.08 -10.08 -6.97
N ALA A 689 10.19 -10.03 -6.22
CA ALA A 689 11.45 -9.46 -6.71
C ALA A 689 11.97 -10.20 -7.96
N ASN A 690 11.76 -11.52 -8.02
CA ASN A 690 11.81 -12.32 -9.23
C ASN A 690 10.46 -13.02 -9.47
N PRO A 691 9.63 -12.62 -10.45
CA PRO A 691 8.35 -13.27 -10.72
C PRO A 691 8.45 -14.73 -11.22
N VAL A 692 9.65 -15.19 -11.56
CA VAL A 692 9.93 -16.60 -11.91
C VAL A 692 10.26 -17.44 -10.66
N SER A 693 10.53 -16.81 -9.51
CA SER A 693 10.73 -17.47 -8.22
C SER A 693 9.39 -17.76 -7.56
N LEU A 694 9.04 -19.04 -7.44
CA LEU A 694 7.85 -19.45 -6.68
C LEU A 694 7.92 -19.07 -5.19
N LEU A 695 9.10 -18.76 -4.66
CA LEU A 695 9.26 -18.30 -3.29
C LEU A 695 8.86 -16.82 -3.16
N ASP A 696 9.33 -15.98 -4.08
CA ASP A 696 9.06 -14.53 -4.11
C ASP A 696 7.59 -14.26 -4.38
N VAL A 697 6.97 -15.04 -5.27
CA VAL A 697 5.52 -15.02 -5.52
C VAL A 697 4.75 -15.38 -4.26
N GLN A 698 5.09 -16.50 -3.58
CA GLN A 698 4.46 -16.86 -2.31
C GLN A 698 4.69 -15.85 -1.17
N ALA A 699 5.77 -15.07 -1.22
CA ALA A 699 6.01 -13.99 -0.26
C ALA A 699 5.15 -12.75 -0.56
N ALA A 700 5.03 -12.37 -1.84
CA ALA A 700 4.20 -11.26 -2.26
C ALA A 700 2.70 -11.56 -2.07
N ASP A 701 2.22 -12.72 -2.53
CA ASP A 701 0.83 -13.16 -2.36
C ASP A 701 0.42 -13.19 -0.87
N ALA A 702 1.30 -13.72 -0.01
CA ALA A 702 1.04 -13.82 1.41
C ALA A 702 1.10 -12.46 2.11
N TRP A 703 1.95 -11.52 1.69
CA TRP A 703 1.88 -10.13 2.17
C TRP A 703 0.56 -9.46 1.78
N ASN A 704 0.19 -9.59 0.50
CA ASN A 704 -1.03 -9.01 -0.08
C ASN A 704 -2.32 -9.53 0.55
N GLN A 705 -2.31 -10.75 1.10
CA GLN A 705 -3.46 -11.32 1.82
C GLN A 705 -3.68 -10.69 3.21
N TYR A 706 -2.63 -10.25 3.92
CA TYR A 706 -2.77 -9.83 5.33
C TYR A 706 -2.66 -8.32 5.48
N TYR A 707 -1.60 -7.70 4.98
CA TYR A 707 -1.35 -6.25 5.13
C TYR A 707 -2.51 -5.41 4.55
N ASN A 708 -3.01 -5.80 3.37
CA ASN A 708 -4.04 -5.06 2.64
C ASN A 708 -5.49 -5.45 2.99
N GLN A 709 -5.73 -6.57 3.67
CA GLN A 709 -7.10 -7.13 3.82
C GLN A 709 -7.48 -7.47 5.27
N TRP A 710 -6.56 -7.66 6.21
CA TRP A 710 -6.90 -8.11 7.57
C TRP A 710 -7.89 -7.15 8.27
N PHE A 711 -7.61 -5.84 8.23
CA PHE A 711 -8.46 -4.84 8.88
C PHE A 711 -9.84 -4.66 8.21
N PRO A 712 -9.98 -4.46 6.88
CA PRO A 712 -11.30 -4.40 6.25
C PRO A 712 -12.08 -5.73 6.38
N ASN A 713 -11.41 -6.89 6.37
CA ASN A 713 -12.08 -8.15 6.69
C ASN A 713 -12.68 -8.14 8.10
N ALA A 714 -11.94 -7.61 9.09
CA ALA A 714 -12.41 -7.48 10.46
C ALA A 714 -13.63 -6.56 10.59
N VAL A 715 -13.60 -5.36 10.00
CA VAL A 715 -14.56 -4.27 10.32
C VAL A 715 -15.63 -4.00 9.24
N ILE A 716 -15.51 -4.61 8.06
CA ILE A 716 -16.55 -4.61 7.02
C ILE A 716 -17.24 -5.97 6.98
N ASP A 717 -16.44 -7.04 6.90
CA ASP A 717 -16.89 -8.42 6.71
C ASP A 717 -17.17 -9.18 8.03
N GLY A 718 -16.90 -8.53 9.17
CA GLY A 718 -16.99 -9.08 10.52
C GLY A 718 -16.01 -10.21 10.82
N TRP A 719 -15.03 -10.49 9.94
CA TRP A 719 -14.11 -11.61 10.06
C TRP A 719 -12.77 -11.18 10.65
N VAL A 720 -12.62 -11.48 11.93
CA VAL A 720 -11.40 -11.20 12.69
C VAL A 720 -10.57 -12.47 12.75
N ASP A 721 -9.64 -12.62 11.82
CA ASP A 721 -8.66 -13.72 11.78
C ASP A 721 -7.66 -13.55 12.95
N VAL A 722 -7.84 -14.32 14.03
CA VAL A 722 -7.13 -14.07 15.31
C VAL A 722 -5.81 -14.83 15.48
N ASP A 723 -5.59 -15.88 14.70
CA ASP A 723 -4.34 -16.67 14.69
C ASP A 723 -3.55 -16.59 13.38
N PHE A 724 -4.03 -15.76 12.44
CA PHE A 724 -3.45 -15.49 11.12
C PHE A 724 -3.35 -16.72 10.21
N ASP A 725 -4.21 -17.74 10.34
CA ASP A 725 -4.18 -18.91 9.45
C ASP A 725 -4.88 -18.68 8.09
N GLY A 726 -5.71 -17.63 7.98
CA GLY A 726 -6.42 -17.24 6.76
C GLY A 726 -7.67 -18.08 6.43
N ILE A 727 -8.15 -18.91 7.35
CA ILE A 727 -9.29 -19.82 7.17
C ILE A 727 -10.51 -19.30 7.96
N LYS A 728 -11.38 -18.50 7.32
CA LYS A 728 -12.60 -17.93 7.93
C LYS A 728 -13.47 -18.95 8.69
N THR A 729 -13.30 -19.05 10.01
CA THR A 729 -14.08 -19.97 10.86
C THR A 729 -15.32 -19.28 11.47
N ALA A 730 -16.29 -20.09 11.91
CA ALA A 730 -17.53 -19.57 12.50
C ALA A 730 -17.37 -18.92 13.88
N ASN A 731 -16.23 -19.10 14.55
CA ASN A 731 -15.87 -18.47 15.82
C ASN A 731 -15.07 -17.17 15.66
N GLU A 732 -14.85 -16.73 14.42
CA GLU A 732 -14.14 -15.50 14.06
C GLU A 732 -15.03 -14.49 13.31
N VAL A 733 -16.29 -14.83 13.11
CA VAL A 733 -17.29 -13.95 12.50
C VAL A 733 -18.10 -13.26 13.60
N PHE A 734 -17.76 -12.01 13.87
CA PHE A 734 -18.38 -11.16 14.88
C PHE A 734 -19.46 -10.31 14.22
N ALA A 735 -20.73 -10.65 14.47
CA ALA A 735 -21.87 -9.97 13.84
C ALA A 735 -21.90 -8.46 14.13
N ASP A 736 -21.49 -8.06 15.33
CA ASP A 736 -21.45 -6.67 15.78
C ASP A 736 -20.32 -5.86 15.11
N PHE A 737 -19.40 -6.49 14.37
CA PHE A 737 -18.35 -5.81 13.58
C PHE A 737 -18.78 -5.59 12.12
N VAL A 738 -19.87 -6.20 11.65
CA VAL A 738 -20.22 -6.21 10.22
C VAL A 738 -20.64 -4.81 9.76
N GLY A 739 -19.89 -4.26 8.81
CA GLY A 739 -20.24 -3.07 8.06
C GLY A 739 -20.07 -1.74 8.79
N LYS A 740 -19.26 -1.68 9.86
CA LYS A 740 -19.01 -0.51 10.75
C LYS A 740 -18.16 0.59 10.10
N VAL A 741 -18.46 0.90 8.84
CA VAL A 741 -17.64 1.67 7.92
C VAL A 741 -18.56 2.29 6.86
N ASP A 742 -18.61 3.61 6.75
CA ASP A 742 -19.35 4.28 5.67
C ASP A 742 -18.49 4.43 4.41
N PHE A 743 -17.20 4.73 4.59
CA PHE A 743 -16.20 4.79 3.52
C PHE A 743 -14.89 4.11 3.92
N LEU A 744 -14.16 3.58 2.93
CA LEU A 744 -12.84 3.01 3.12
C LEU A 744 -11.78 4.05 2.69
N GLY A 745 -11.00 4.54 3.65
CA GLY A 745 -9.88 5.43 3.41
C GLY A 745 -8.66 4.65 2.93
N VAL A 746 -8.22 4.89 1.69
CA VAL A 746 -7.04 4.26 1.09
C VAL A 746 -5.85 5.21 1.22
N GLN A 747 -4.75 4.71 1.78
CA GLN A 747 -3.46 5.39 1.82
C GLN A 747 -2.49 4.64 0.91
N TYR A 748 -1.82 5.35 0.00
CA TYR A 748 -0.95 4.74 -1.00
C TYR A 748 0.31 5.56 -1.26
N TYR A 749 1.46 4.88 -1.23
CA TYR A 749 2.78 5.49 -1.40
C TYR A 749 3.62 4.86 -2.51
N GLY A 750 3.58 3.54 -2.66
CA GLY A 750 4.37 2.81 -3.65
C GLY A 750 4.07 1.31 -3.60
N SER A 751 4.96 0.48 -4.16
CA SER A 751 4.87 -0.98 -4.03
C SER A 751 6.06 -1.58 -3.30
N GLN A 752 5.92 -2.80 -2.78
CA GLN A 752 6.96 -3.44 -1.96
C GLN A 752 7.53 -4.69 -2.64
N PRO A 753 8.73 -4.63 -3.24
CA PRO A 753 9.40 -5.82 -3.75
C PRO A 753 9.78 -6.77 -2.61
N MET A 754 9.54 -8.07 -2.79
CA MET A 754 9.69 -9.14 -1.79
C MET A 754 10.60 -10.26 -2.31
N ILE A 755 11.59 -10.67 -1.51
CA ILE A 755 12.36 -11.92 -1.73
C ILE A 755 11.82 -13.00 -0.80
N GLY A 756 11.48 -14.16 -1.36
CA GLY A 756 10.95 -15.28 -0.58
C GLY A 756 12.00 -16.30 -0.18
N PHE A 757 11.80 -16.95 0.97
CA PHE A 757 12.67 -18.04 1.45
C PHE A 757 11.90 -19.34 1.77
N GLY A 758 10.62 -19.42 1.39
CA GLY A 758 9.86 -20.67 1.27
C GLY A 758 9.34 -21.30 2.56
N VAL A 759 9.52 -20.62 3.70
CA VAL A 759 8.91 -20.94 5.00
C VAL A 759 8.52 -19.63 5.68
N ALA A 760 7.60 -19.67 6.64
CA ALA A 760 7.47 -18.58 7.62
C ALA A 760 8.45 -18.86 8.78
N PRO A 761 9.33 -17.92 9.18
CA PRO A 761 10.35 -18.17 10.20
C PRO A 761 9.81 -17.86 11.61
N VAL A 762 8.71 -17.10 11.68
CA VAL A 762 7.97 -16.74 12.89
C VAL A 762 6.74 -17.66 13.00
N PRO A 763 6.69 -18.59 13.97
CA PRO A 763 5.50 -19.42 14.18
C PRO A 763 4.27 -18.58 14.51
N GLY A 764 3.11 -18.91 13.93
CA GLY A 764 1.87 -18.11 14.05
C GLY A 764 1.78 -16.92 13.10
N PHE A 765 2.76 -16.71 12.22
CA PHE A 765 2.77 -15.61 11.25
C PHE A 765 3.03 -16.14 9.83
N PRO A 766 2.10 -16.95 9.27
CA PRO A 766 2.31 -17.66 8.01
C PRO A 766 2.34 -16.72 6.78
N PHE A 767 2.11 -15.41 6.97
CA PHE A 767 2.29 -14.39 5.95
C PHE A 767 3.74 -13.90 5.77
N LEU A 768 4.59 -14.04 6.80
CA LEU A 768 6.01 -13.63 6.76
C LEU A 768 6.89 -14.66 6.01
N ARG A 769 6.59 -14.95 4.73
CA ARG A 769 7.31 -15.95 3.91
C ARG A 769 8.51 -15.40 3.12
N GLY A 770 8.72 -14.10 3.23
CA GLY A 770 9.78 -13.34 2.58
C GLY A 770 10.04 -12.05 3.33
N PHE A 771 11.01 -11.28 2.85
CA PHE A 771 11.33 -9.97 3.41
C PHE A 771 11.27 -8.87 2.33
N PRO A 772 10.89 -7.65 2.71
CA PRO A 772 10.92 -6.49 1.83
C PRO A 772 12.36 -6.15 1.43
N ILE A 773 12.54 -5.69 0.20
CA ILE A 773 13.77 -5.02 -0.26
C ILE A 773 13.44 -3.60 -0.72
N ARG A 774 14.35 -2.66 -0.43
CA ARG A 774 14.25 -1.26 -0.87
C ARG A 774 14.78 -1.11 -2.30
N CYS A 775 14.25 -0.15 -3.07
CA CYS A 775 14.81 0.17 -4.38
C CYS A 775 16.17 0.87 -4.27
N GLN A 776 16.80 1.14 -5.42
CA GLN A 776 18.01 1.95 -5.50
C GLN A 776 17.67 3.34 -6.09
N PRO A 777 18.37 4.42 -5.69
CA PRO A 777 18.10 5.77 -6.13
C PRO A 777 17.93 5.89 -7.65
N SER A 778 16.75 6.32 -8.06
CA SER A 778 16.31 6.42 -9.46
C SER A 778 15.05 7.30 -9.55
N PRO A 779 14.66 7.82 -10.73
CA PRO A 779 13.47 8.68 -10.86
C PRO A 779 12.14 8.02 -10.45
N THR A 780 12.11 6.68 -10.37
CA THR A 780 10.95 5.87 -9.95
C THR A 780 11.13 5.27 -8.55
N CYS A 781 11.97 5.88 -7.72
CA CYS A 781 12.28 5.45 -6.36
C CYS A 781 12.29 6.68 -5.43
N SER A 782 11.42 6.69 -4.41
CA SER A 782 11.34 7.77 -3.43
C SER A 782 12.63 7.88 -2.59
N ASP A 783 12.81 8.97 -1.87
CA ASP A 783 13.95 9.13 -0.95
C ASP A 783 13.84 8.17 0.25
N PHE A 784 12.62 7.70 0.56
CA PHE A 784 12.38 6.57 1.47
C PHE A 784 12.72 5.19 0.85
N ASN A 785 13.21 5.17 -0.39
CA ASN A 785 13.60 4.00 -1.18
C ASN A 785 12.44 3.02 -1.44
N GLN A 786 11.24 3.55 -1.70
CA GLN A 786 10.07 2.80 -2.19
C GLN A 786 9.84 3.04 -3.70
N PRO A 787 9.59 1.99 -4.51
CA PRO A 787 9.18 2.12 -5.91
C PRO A 787 7.86 2.87 -6.10
N THR A 788 7.83 3.78 -7.08
CA THR A 788 6.59 4.38 -7.59
C THR A 788 5.87 3.41 -8.54
N ASP A 789 4.64 3.01 -8.25
CA ASP A 789 3.93 1.95 -9.02
C ASP A 789 2.44 2.29 -9.25
N PRO A 790 2.11 3.13 -10.26
CA PRO A 790 0.72 3.43 -10.62
C PRO A 790 -0.12 2.19 -10.94
N GLY A 791 0.49 1.11 -11.44
CA GLY A 791 -0.15 -0.20 -11.57
C GLY A 791 -0.58 -0.78 -10.20
N GLY A 792 0.30 -0.69 -9.20
CA GLY A 792 0.02 -1.04 -7.81
C GLY A 792 -1.08 -0.18 -7.19
N PHE A 793 -1.12 1.12 -7.49
CA PHE A 793 -2.20 2.00 -7.01
C PHE A 793 -3.56 1.58 -7.55
N ARG A 794 -3.65 1.24 -8.85
CA ARG A 794 -4.85 0.65 -9.45
C ARG A 794 -5.26 -0.62 -8.71
N GLU A 795 -4.31 -1.51 -8.47
CA GLU A 795 -4.53 -2.83 -7.89
C GLU A 795 -5.14 -2.75 -6.48
N VAL A 796 -4.66 -1.82 -5.64
CA VAL A 796 -5.23 -1.60 -4.31
C VAL A 796 -6.58 -0.87 -4.32
N LEU A 797 -6.81 0.04 -5.26
CA LEU A 797 -8.12 0.70 -5.42
C LEU A 797 -9.19 -0.27 -5.94
N GLU A 798 -8.83 -1.17 -6.88
CA GLU A 798 -9.70 -2.24 -7.36
C GLU A 798 -9.98 -3.28 -6.24
N LEU A 799 -9.01 -3.57 -5.38
CA LEU A 799 -9.20 -4.40 -4.17
C LEU A 799 -10.11 -3.70 -3.14
N ALA A 800 -9.85 -2.44 -2.82
CA ALA A 800 -10.65 -1.67 -1.86
C ALA A 800 -12.12 -1.56 -2.31
N ALA A 801 -12.36 -1.30 -3.60
CA ALA A 801 -13.70 -1.24 -4.18
C ALA A 801 -14.47 -2.57 -4.08
N SER A 802 -13.77 -3.71 -3.98
CA SER A 802 -14.40 -5.03 -3.86
C SER A 802 -15.19 -5.22 -2.55
N TYR A 803 -14.88 -4.46 -1.50
CA TYR A 803 -15.67 -4.39 -0.25
C TYR A 803 -17.01 -3.63 -0.40
N GLY A 804 -17.30 -3.02 -1.56
CA GLY A 804 -18.59 -2.38 -1.83
C GLY A 804 -18.86 -1.10 -1.04
N LYS A 805 -17.81 -0.46 -0.49
CA LYS A 805 -17.87 0.84 0.18
C LYS A 805 -17.37 1.95 -0.78
N PRO A 806 -17.90 3.18 -0.69
CA PRO A 806 -17.26 4.36 -1.25
C PRO A 806 -15.80 4.46 -0.78
N LEU A 807 -14.91 4.90 -1.68
CA LEU A 807 -13.49 5.09 -1.40
C LEU A 807 -13.16 6.57 -1.23
N TRP A 808 -12.19 6.85 -0.37
CA TRP A 808 -11.50 8.14 -0.31
C TRP A 808 -10.00 7.87 -0.29
N ILE A 809 -9.21 8.52 -1.14
CA ILE A 809 -7.75 8.42 -1.04
C ILE A 809 -7.33 9.39 0.07
N THR A 810 -7.18 8.87 1.30
CA THR A 810 -6.95 9.67 2.51
C THR A 810 -5.50 10.11 2.65
N GLU A 811 -4.55 9.42 2.01
CA GLU A 811 -3.17 9.87 1.80
C GLU A 811 -2.63 9.35 0.46
N ASN A 812 -1.97 10.21 -0.31
CA ASN A 812 -1.10 9.80 -1.42
C ASN A 812 0.01 10.84 -1.61
N GLY A 813 1.27 10.40 -1.63
CA GLY A 813 2.41 11.31 -1.54
C GLY A 813 3.76 10.65 -1.81
N ILE A 814 4.84 11.45 -1.81
CA ILE A 814 6.19 10.94 -2.00
C ILE A 814 7.25 11.74 -1.24
N ALA A 815 8.14 11.01 -0.56
CA ALA A 815 9.41 11.52 -0.03
C ALA A 815 10.34 11.88 -1.19
N ASP A 816 10.54 13.17 -1.41
CA ASP A 816 11.23 13.74 -2.57
C ASP A 816 11.71 15.17 -2.23
N ALA A 817 12.95 15.29 -1.78
CA ALA A 817 13.47 16.53 -1.19
C ALA A 817 13.66 17.68 -2.20
N ASP A 818 14.03 17.37 -3.45
CA ASP A 818 14.34 18.35 -4.50
C ASP A 818 13.20 18.62 -5.50
N ASP A 819 12.01 18.06 -5.24
CA ASP A 819 10.81 18.12 -6.09
C ASP A 819 10.97 17.49 -7.49
N SER A 820 12.04 16.70 -7.72
CA SER A 820 12.32 16.11 -9.04
C SER A 820 11.39 14.96 -9.45
N LYS A 821 10.65 14.36 -8.51
CA LYS A 821 9.77 13.19 -8.72
C LYS A 821 8.31 13.51 -8.42
N ARG A 822 8.02 14.34 -7.42
CA ARG A 822 6.68 14.63 -6.90
C ARG A 822 5.68 15.15 -7.94
N PRO A 823 6.01 16.07 -8.87
CA PRO A 823 5.05 16.51 -9.89
C PRO A 823 4.61 15.35 -10.81
N SER A 824 5.56 14.50 -11.20
CA SER A 824 5.30 13.30 -12.01
C SER A 824 4.50 12.26 -11.23
N TYR A 825 4.81 12.09 -9.95
CA TYR A 825 4.07 11.21 -9.04
C TYR A 825 2.61 11.62 -8.93
N ILE A 826 2.32 12.89 -8.62
CA ILE A 826 0.97 13.44 -8.49
C ILE A 826 0.16 13.18 -9.76
N VAL A 827 0.69 13.56 -10.94
CA VAL A 827 -0.02 13.42 -12.22
C VAL A 827 -0.30 11.96 -12.56
N ASN A 828 0.66 11.06 -12.40
CA ASN A 828 0.48 9.65 -12.78
C ASN A 828 -0.42 8.87 -11.80
N HIS A 829 -0.46 9.23 -10.50
CA HIS A 829 -1.36 8.59 -9.55
C HIS A 829 -2.80 9.13 -9.66
N ILE A 830 -2.99 10.44 -9.84
CA ILE A 830 -4.32 11.00 -10.10
C ILE A 830 -4.88 10.49 -11.46
N ALA A 831 -4.02 10.19 -12.44
CA ALA A 831 -4.44 9.56 -13.69
C ALA A 831 -5.08 8.17 -13.49
N VAL A 832 -4.65 7.39 -12.49
CA VAL A 832 -5.32 6.14 -12.08
C VAL A 832 -6.70 6.42 -11.52
N VAL A 833 -6.84 7.43 -10.65
CA VAL A 833 -8.12 7.81 -10.04
C VAL A 833 -9.12 8.32 -11.08
N GLN A 834 -8.67 9.12 -12.05
CA GLN A 834 -9.50 9.58 -13.17
C GLN A 834 -9.97 8.42 -14.04
N ASP A 835 -9.07 7.48 -14.38
CA ASP A 835 -9.44 6.30 -15.17
C ASP A 835 -10.46 5.43 -14.43
N LEU A 836 -10.24 5.13 -13.15
CA LEU A 836 -11.12 4.31 -12.32
C LEU A 836 -12.50 4.93 -12.05
N THR A 837 -12.61 6.25 -11.96
CA THR A 837 -13.89 6.98 -11.83
C THR A 837 -14.60 7.18 -13.17
N SER A 838 -13.88 7.11 -14.30
CA SER A 838 -14.48 7.25 -15.63
C SER A 838 -15.42 6.09 -15.97
N ARG A 839 -16.58 6.42 -16.56
CA ARG A 839 -17.66 5.43 -16.75
C ARG A 839 -17.39 4.39 -17.85
N SER A 840 -16.49 4.65 -18.80
CA SER A 840 -16.15 3.67 -19.84
C SER A 840 -15.14 2.61 -19.37
N ALA A 841 -14.28 2.93 -18.40
CA ALA A 841 -13.20 2.05 -17.97
C ALA A 841 -13.67 0.87 -17.08
N THR A 842 -14.54 1.15 -16.11
CA THR A 842 -14.78 0.26 -14.95
C THR A 842 -16.26 0.07 -14.59
N ASN A 843 -17.18 0.72 -15.30
CA ASN A 843 -18.52 1.16 -14.85
C ASN A 843 -18.51 2.32 -13.83
N GLY A 844 -17.33 2.83 -13.46
CA GLY A 844 -17.11 3.88 -12.45
C GLY A 844 -17.03 3.32 -11.03
N ILE A 845 -15.82 3.30 -10.46
CA ILE A 845 -15.64 3.06 -9.02
C ILE A 845 -16.08 4.32 -8.25
N ASP A 846 -16.80 4.13 -7.14
CA ASP A 846 -17.26 5.22 -6.28
C ASP A 846 -16.11 5.79 -5.42
N ILE A 847 -15.24 6.57 -6.06
CA ILE A 847 -14.16 7.32 -5.39
C ILE A 847 -14.62 8.76 -5.17
N ARG A 848 -14.73 9.18 -3.92
CA ARG A 848 -15.28 10.47 -3.49
C ARG A 848 -14.28 11.61 -3.49
N GLY A 849 -13.01 11.31 -3.23
CA GLY A 849 -11.98 12.34 -3.11
C GLY A 849 -10.56 11.83 -2.98
N TYR A 850 -9.64 12.79 -2.99
CA TYR A 850 -8.20 12.62 -2.92
C TYR A 850 -7.57 13.71 -2.05
N THR A 851 -6.83 13.30 -1.01
CA THR A 851 -6.02 14.18 -0.16
C THR A 851 -4.53 13.86 -0.32
N TYR A 852 -3.74 14.82 -0.81
CA TYR A 852 -2.30 14.67 -0.98
C TYR A 852 -1.57 14.64 0.38
N TRP A 853 -0.58 13.75 0.53
CA TRP A 853 0.32 13.73 1.70
C TRP A 853 1.70 14.32 1.38
N SER A 854 2.13 15.42 1.98
CA SER A 854 1.47 16.25 2.99
C SER A 854 1.23 17.68 2.48
N PHE A 855 0.46 18.48 3.23
CA PHE A 855 0.45 19.92 3.03
C PHE A 855 1.87 20.50 3.23
N VAL A 856 2.45 20.28 4.41
CA VAL A 856 3.78 20.77 4.80
C VAL A 856 4.73 19.63 5.17
N ASP A 857 6.02 19.78 4.85
CA ASP A 857 7.11 18.91 5.33
C ASP A 857 7.09 18.89 6.88
N ASN A 858 7.13 17.70 7.45
CA ASN A 858 6.79 17.45 8.86
C ASN A 858 7.76 16.42 9.50
N LEU A 859 7.56 16.06 10.77
CA LEU A 859 8.37 15.05 11.46
C LEU A 859 7.96 13.64 11.01
N GLU A 860 8.76 12.95 10.21
CA GLU A 860 8.45 11.61 9.71
C GLU A 860 8.79 10.53 10.77
N TRP A 861 8.04 10.55 11.88
CA TRP A 861 8.07 9.56 12.96
C TRP A 861 9.48 9.28 13.52
N SER A 862 10.01 8.07 13.29
CA SER A 862 11.35 7.65 13.70
C SER A 862 12.47 8.22 12.81
N GLU A 863 12.16 8.55 11.57
CA GLU A 863 13.11 8.99 10.56
C GLU A 863 13.41 10.50 10.65
N GLY A 864 12.55 11.24 11.34
CA GLY A 864 12.73 12.66 11.62
C GLY A 864 12.45 13.56 10.42
N TYR A 865 13.20 14.66 10.29
CA TYR A 865 12.93 15.68 9.28
C TYR A 865 13.64 15.47 7.93
N ASP A 866 14.40 14.38 7.74
CA ASP A 866 15.15 14.16 6.50
C ASP A 866 14.23 13.76 5.32
N LEU A 867 13.10 13.12 5.60
CA LEU A 867 12.11 12.75 4.59
C LEU A 867 11.14 13.90 4.34
N LYS A 868 11.10 14.38 3.10
CA LYS A 868 10.30 15.55 2.70
C LYS A 868 9.13 15.12 1.83
N PHE A 869 7.91 15.15 2.36
CA PHE A 869 6.67 14.79 1.66
C PHE A 869 5.84 15.98 1.15
N GLY A 870 6.00 17.15 1.76
CA GLY A 870 5.09 18.29 1.64
C GLY A 870 5.13 19.02 0.31
N LEU A 871 4.02 19.68 -0.03
CA LEU A 871 3.93 20.70 -1.09
C LEU A 871 4.62 22.00 -0.68
N TYR A 872 4.69 22.26 0.64
CA TYR A 872 5.45 23.34 1.24
C TYR A 872 6.50 22.78 2.21
N GLY A 873 7.69 23.37 2.23
CA GLY A 873 8.58 23.33 3.39
C GLY A 873 8.20 24.40 4.42
N SER A 874 8.94 24.50 5.51
CA SER A 874 8.85 25.56 6.51
C SER A 874 10.25 26.10 6.82
N ASP A 875 10.45 27.41 6.88
CA ASP A 875 11.75 28.00 7.28
C ASP A 875 11.81 28.27 8.79
N PRO A 876 12.54 27.45 9.58
CA PRO A 876 12.67 27.63 11.03
C PRO A 876 13.48 28.87 11.44
N ASN A 877 14.09 29.58 10.49
CA ASN A 877 14.79 30.84 10.73
C ASN A 877 13.84 32.06 10.76
N THR A 878 12.58 31.88 10.36
CA THR A 878 11.56 32.94 10.37
C THR A 878 10.70 32.87 11.64
N PRO A 879 10.40 33.99 12.32
CA PRO A 879 9.48 34.01 13.47
C PRO A 879 8.08 33.50 13.16
N GLU A 880 7.65 33.59 11.91
CA GLU A 880 6.33 33.23 11.40
C GLU A 880 6.26 31.80 10.80
N LEU A 881 7.38 31.05 10.75
CA LEU A 881 7.51 29.72 10.13
C LEU A 881 7.04 29.69 8.65
N GLU A 882 7.56 30.65 7.87
CA GLU A 882 7.18 30.93 6.48
C GLU A 882 7.24 29.66 5.60
N ARG A 883 6.14 29.43 4.87
CA ARG A 883 5.97 28.26 4.01
C ARG A 883 6.80 28.42 2.74
N THR A 884 7.72 27.47 2.51
CA THR A 884 8.58 27.44 1.33
C THR A 884 7.91 26.61 0.22
N PRO A 885 7.32 27.20 -0.82
CA PRO A 885 6.57 26.45 -1.84
C PRO A 885 7.46 25.55 -2.70
N LYS A 886 6.95 24.38 -3.09
CA LYS A 886 7.54 23.51 -4.13
C LYS A 886 6.78 23.73 -5.46
N PRO A 887 7.26 24.63 -6.36
CA PRO A 887 6.36 25.28 -7.32
C PRO A 887 5.83 24.36 -8.42
N ASP A 888 6.61 23.36 -8.86
CA ASP A 888 6.20 22.45 -9.92
C ASP A 888 5.12 21.47 -9.42
N SER A 889 5.24 20.97 -8.18
CA SER A 889 4.20 20.15 -7.54
C SER A 889 2.93 20.95 -7.21
N ILE A 890 3.08 22.21 -6.77
CA ILE A 890 1.94 23.13 -6.57
C ILE A 890 1.25 23.40 -7.92
N ALA A 891 2.00 23.66 -9.00
CA ALA A 891 1.44 23.86 -10.34
C ALA A 891 0.75 22.60 -10.90
N ALA A 892 1.28 21.41 -10.61
CA ALA A 892 0.68 20.14 -10.99
C ALA A 892 -0.66 19.90 -10.27
N LEU A 893 -0.71 20.06 -8.95
CA LEU A 893 -1.94 19.84 -8.18
C LEU A 893 -2.98 20.94 -8.47
N SER A 894 -2.60 22.22 -8.39
CA SER A 894 -3.51 23.35 -8.66
C SER A 894 -4.08 23.35 -10.08
N GLY A 895 -3.30 22.89 -11.07
CA GLY A 895 -3.75 22.70 -12.45
C GLY A 895 -4.81 21.62 -12.60
N ILE A 896 -4.75 20.56 -11.78
CA ILE A 896 -5.73 19.46 -11.74
C ILE A 896 -7.00 19.88 -10.97
N THR A 897 -6.86 20.46 -9.77
CA THR A 897 -8.00 20.88 -8.94
C THR A 897 -8.83 21.96 -9.64
N SER A 898 -8.17 22.96 -10.24
CA SER A 898 -8.82 24.04 -11.00
C SER A 898 -9.54 23.56 -12.26
N ALA A 899 -9.10 22.44 -12.84
CA ALA A 899 -9.74 21.82 -14.00
C ALA A 899 -10.82 20.79 -13.63
N ASN A 900 -10.80 20.29 -12.39
CA ASN A 900 -11.47 19.05 -11.95
C ASN A 900 -11.26 17.90 -12.95
N GLY A 901 -10.01 17.71 -13.36
CA GLY A 901 -9.62 16.84 -14.48
C GLY A 901 -8.11 16.87 -14.71
N LEU A 902 -7.65 16.21 -15.77
CA LEU A 902 -6.24 16.15 -16.15
C LEU A 902 -5.95 17.09 -17.34
N PRO A 903 -5.26 18.22 -17.15
CA PRO A 903 -4.86 19.09 -18.25
C PRO A 903 -3.87 18.41 -19.20
N LEU A 904 -4.12 18.48 -20.51
CA LEU A 904 -3.24 17.91 -21.54
C LEU A 904 -1.79 18.39 -21.47
N TRP A 905 -1.55 19.61 -20.96
CA TRP A 905 -0.20 20.15 -20.80
C TRP A 905 0.61 19.46 -19.69
N LEU A 906 -0.04 19.06 -18.58
CA LEU A 906 0.58 18.23 -17.55
C LEU A 906 0.83 16.81 -18.07
N LEU A 907 -0.14 16.24 -18.79
CA LEU A 907 0.01 14.90 -19.36
C LEU A 907 1.17 14.85 -20.39
N GLY A 908 1.29 15.84 -21.26
CA GLY A 908 2.40 15.95 -22.21
C GLY A 908 3.79 16.19 -21.58
N GLN A 909 3.84 16.54 -20.28
CA GLN A 909 5.08 16.73 -19.52
C GLN A 909 5.44 15.50 -18.67
N TYR A 910 4.44 14.80 -18.11
CA TYR A 910 4.64 13.79 -17.06
C TYR A 910 4.18 12.36 -17.41
N VAL A 911 3.44 12.14 -18.50
CA VAL A 911 3.13 10.78 -18.99
C VAL A 911 4.37 10.20 -19.71
N PRO A 912 4.85 8.99 -19.37
CA PRO A 912 6.05 8.42 -19.97
C PRO A 912 5.99 8.27 -21.49
N ASN A 913 6.96 8.92 -22.16
CA ASN A 913 7.12 8.97 -23.63
C ASN A 913 5.94 9.60 -24.40
N ALA A 914 5.18 10.51 -23.78
CA ALA A 914 4.08 11.23 -24.42
C ALA A 914 4.45 11.83 -25.79
N VAL A 915 3.57 11.65 -26.77
CA VAL A 915 3.76 12.11 -28.16
C VAL A 915 3.32 13.57 -28.27
N THR A 916 4.21 14.48 -27.85
CA THR A 916 4.01 15.92 -27.97
C THR A 916 3.80 16.36 -29.43
N SER A 917 2.76 17.14 -29.68
CA SER A 917 2.23 17.52 -31.01
C SER A 917 2.53 18.95 -31.43
#